data_AF-A0A925TQ36-F1
#
_entry.id   AF-A0A925TQ36-F1
#
_cell.length_a   1.000
_cell.length_b   1.000
_cell.length_c   1.000
_cell.angle_alpha   90.00
_cell.angle_beta   90.00
_cell.angle_gamma   90.00
#
_symmetry.space_group_name_H-M   'P 1'
#
loop_
_entity.id
_entity.type
_entity.pdbx_description
1 polymer ?
#
loop_
_entity_poly.entity_id
_entity_poly.type
_entity_poly.pdbx_seq_one_letter_code
_entity_poly.pdbx_strand_id
1 'polypeptide(L)'
;MPAPGFLLRKDDAPDRAQALLLAIGRKIIAFLTCVAICLGLALFPHTSLAQTSDTLRTADTLRTAPSGTSPDSTPDTAKAARLPQTIDRLLDRSVESGGNDELLEQLALLRKQKLNLNAASVAELTVIPFLTIIDAKRIVDYRARQGRFQSLDELAGVLDEDAAGLIAEFLYIGVPRPDRDPAQPAFINDLRQGVLQQQIQIEYIGRFFTESPARFGFATGSKKTVVRDSTGRAIDTIKSIAYLGTPQRFYNRLQVRVSENFLISALTDKDIGEESITDFASLSFQARDIYNLKTLVVGDFNLSFGQGLAMTSARAISKSPDAVVSAKLSNRNLRAYTSTTEQNFFRGAAAELGIPTPLGTIGLTLFYSDNLFDASDSDTAFSSISYSGLHRTETELGNKRNIGETLGGGYVELNRSGFGNYIHVGVLGYGAAYSKVFQPDDQLYNRFRFTGDRVSLAAIDADIVIEKFNVFGEAAYSTGGAGATGEANKASIAAIIGVQTELAKGTRAVALFRNYPKDYYSPRASAFAERGIDAKNETGFYLGLQTALTKKLTVRAYYDLFRFPFVSFTTVLPSSGDDLLLQLSYKLTPQIFLEGTLQLKNIEQSLTQITTDASRLETEFRAAVPTKTFRTRLDFIYQPTEKLAFKTRGERKQVDKTFLTGVEGEFGWLIYQDVDLELVRNRLHLDGRIAVFETDTFDSAIYAYEDDLPLVSSIPAFFGKGRRVYLNARYRLTDAVELALRYANTFKDGITSSGSGNDAFLTNAPSLFSLALRARF
;
A
#
# COMPACT_ATOMS: atom_id res chain seq x y z
N MET A 1 34.09 5.16 50.42
CA MET A 1 34.62 5.41 49.06
C MET A 1 33.44 5.70 48.16
N PRO A 2 33.34 6.87 47.51
CA PRO A 2 32.18 7.23 46.70
C PRO A 2 32.28 6.59 45.30
N ALA A 3 31.13 6.16 44.79
CA ALA A 3 30.94 5.65 43.43
C ALA A 3 30.94 6.82 42.41
N PRO A 4 31.51 6.64 41.20
CA PRO A 4 31.50 7.69 40.19
C PRO A 4 30.10 7.78 39.56
N GLY A 5 29.48 8.95 39.71
CA GLY A 5 28.22 9.29 39.04
C GLY A 5 28.44 9.57 37.55
N PHE A 6 27.72 8.87 36.69
CA PHE A 6 27.52 9.26 35.29
C PHE A 6 26.56 10.44 35.22
N LEU A 7 27.09 11.65 35.37
CA LEU A 7 26.41 12.89 34.98
C LEU A 7 26.43 13.01 33.46
N LEU A 8 25.28 12.79 32.82
CA LEU A 8 25.04 13.23 31.44
C LEU A 8 25.07 14.76 31.43
N ARG A 9 26.19 15.34 30.99
CA ARG A 9 26.30 16.78 30.72
C ARG A 9 25.33 17.16 29.59
N LYS A 10 24.67 18.28 29.78
CA LYS A 10 23.64 18.87 28.91
C LYS A 10 24.24 19.62 27.70
N ASP A 11 25.57 19.58 27.52
CA ASP A 11 26.31 20.50 26.64
C ASP A 11 26.84 19.88 25.34
N ASP A 12 26.63 18.58 25.07
CA ASP A 12 27.17 17.88 23.86
C ASP A 12 26.19 17.80 22.66
N ALA A 13 25.04 18.48 22.73
CA ALA A 13 24.01 18.42 21.68
C ALA A 13 24.45 18.98 20.31
N PRO A 14 25.17 20.12 20.19
CA PRO A 14 25.54 20.68 18.89
C PRO A 14 26.62 19.87 18.17
N ASP A 15 27.58 19.28 18.90
CA ASP A 15 28.67 18.47 18.31
C ASP A 15 28.18 17.13 17.79
N ARG A 16 27.18 16.51 18.45
CA ARG A 16 26.52 15.29 17.93
C ARG A 16 25.65 15.58 16.71
N ALA A 17 25.01 16.75 16.65
CA ALA A 17 24.23 17.16 15.49
C ALA A 17 25.13 17.46 14.28
N GLN A 18 26.29 18.11 14.49
CA GLN A 18 27.28 18.31 13.44
C GLN A 18 27.93 16.99 12.97
N ALA A 19 28.29 16.09 13.89
CA ALA A 19 28.83 14.78 13.54
C ALA A 19 27.82 13.92 12.76
N LEU A 20 26.54 14.00 13.14
CA LEU A 20 25.44 13.37 12.41
C LEU A 20 25.25 14.00 11.03
N LEU A 21 25.21 15.34 10.91
CA LEU A 21 25.15 16.04 9.63
C LEU A 21 26.33 15.72 8.72
N LEU A 22 27.54 15.57 9.27
CA LEU A 22 28.73 15.16 8.51
C LEU A 22 28.65 13.71 8.05
N ALA A 23 28.18 12.79 8.92
CA ALA A 23 28.00 11.38 8.58
C ALA A 23 26.90 11.19 7.52
N ILE A 24 25.78 11.91 7.67
CA ILE A 24 24.71 12.00 6.68
C ILE A 24 25.27 12.58 5.38
N GLY A 25 26.00 13.69 5.43
CA GLY A 25 26.63 14.31 4.26
C GLY A 25 27.57 13.36 3.52
N ARG A 26 28.43 12.62 4.23
CA ARG A 26 29.32 11.61 3.63
C ARG A 26 28.55 10.47 2.97
N LYS A 27 27.49 9.95 3.61
CA LYS A 27 26.66 8.89 3.04
C LYS A 27 25.83 9.38 1.84
N ILE A 28 25.33 10.62 1.86
CA ILE A 28 24.65 11.27 0.72
C ILE A 28 25.63 11.45 -0.44
N ILE A 29 26.85 11.92 -0.18
CA ILE A 29 27.89 12.06 -1.23
C ILE A 29 28.22 10.68 -1.81
N ALA A 30 28.35 9.64 -0.98
CA ALA A 30 28.57 8.28 -1.47
C ALA A 30 27.39 7.76 -2.31
N PHE A 31 26.14 8.06 -1.93
CA PHE A 31 24.95 7.75 -2.72
C PHE A 31 24.99 8.46 -4.08
N LEU A 32 25.19 9.78 -4.09
CA LEU A 32 25.30 10.57 -5.32
C LEU A 32 26.45 10.10 -6.20
N THR A 33 27.56 9.67 -5.59
CA THR A 33 28.73 9.13 -6.31
C THR A 33 28.43 7.75 -6.89
N CYS A 34 27.78 6.84 -6.16
CA CYS A 34 27.33 5.54 -6.67
C CYS A 34 26.33 5.69 -7.82
N VAL A 35 25.37 6.61 -7.68
CA VAL A 35 24.44 6.97 -8.75
C VAL A 35 25.21 7.54 -9.94
N ALA A 36 26.17 8.44 -9.74
CA ALA A 36 27.02 9.00 -10.79
C ALA A 36 27.91 7.96 -11.47
N ILE A 37 28.43 6.96 -10.75
CA ILE A 37 29.22 5.85 -11.30
C ILE A 37 28.31 4.93 -12.13
N CYS A 38 27.11 4.61 -11.64
CA CYS A 38 26.12 3.84 -12.41
C CYS A 38 25.69 4.57 -13.68
N LEU A 39 25.51 5.90 -13.60
CA LEU A 39 25.25 6.78 -14.73
C LEU A 39 26.44 6.82 -15.71
N GLY A 40 27.66 6.89 -15.20
CA GLY A 40 28.90 6.94 -16.00
C GLY A 40 29.22 5.64 -16.72
N LEU A 41 28.92 4.49 -16.12
CA LEU A 41 29.07 3.17 -16.75
C LEU A 41 28.07 2.95 -17.91
N ALA A 42 26.89 3.58 -17.85
CA ALA A 42 25.89 3.55 -18.93
C ALA A 42 26.22 4.49 -20.11
N LEU A 43 27.23 5.36 -19.97
CA LEU A 43 27.59 6.40 -20.95
C LEU A 43 28.82 6.06 -21.81
N PHE A 44 29.37 4.84 -21.75
CA PHE A 44 30.42 4.42 -22.68
C PHE A 44 29.82 4.09 -24.06
N PRO A 45 30.15 4.83 -25.13
CA PRO A 45 29.71 4.48 -26.47
C PRO A 45 30.54 3.30 -26.98
N HIS A 46 29.88 2.20 -27.35
CA HIS A 46 30.46 1.23 -28.27
C HIS A 46 30.61 1.90 -29.63
N THR A 47 31.85 2.19 -30.00
CA THR A 47 32.25 2.66 -31.32
C THR A 47 32.30 1.51 -32.33
N SER A 48 31.91 1.88 -33.56
CA SER A 48 32.12 1.20 -34.85
C SER A 48 31.15 0.07 -35.25
N LEU A 49 30.20 0.42 -36.13
CA LEU A 49 30.27 0.06 -37.55
C LEU A 49 29.27 0.92 -38.33
N ALA A 50 29.81 1.80 -39.17
CA ALA A 50 29.08 2.60 -40.14
C ALA A 50 29.18 1.91 -41.52
N GLN A 51 28.11 2.06 -42.32
CA GLN A 51 27.95 1.95 -43.78
C GLN A 51 26.63 1.22 -44.09
N THR A 52 25.76 1.56 -45.04
CA THR A 52 25.61 2.64 -46.05
C THR A 52 24.21 2.44 -46.67
N SER A 53 23.67 3.52 -47.24
CA SER A 53 22.62 3.65 -48.30
C SER A 53 21.45 4.52 -47.85
N ASP A 54 21.45 5.82 -48.16
CA ASP A 54 21.16 6.52 -49.42
C ASP A 54 19.67 6.54 -49.84
N THR A 55 19.13 7.76 -49.69
CA THR A 55 18.27 8.52 -50.61
C THR A 55 17.11 7.85 -51.38
N LEU A 56 15.89 8.39 -51.19
CA LEU A 56 15.02 8.88 -52.28
C LEU A 56 13.88 9.78 -51.77
N ARG A 57 13.81 10.98 -52.38
CA ARG A 57 12.69 11.94 -52.46
C ARG A 57 11.45 11.25 -53.10
N THR A 58 10.19 11.69 -53.00
CA THR A 58 9.57 13.00 -53.27
C THR A 58 8.05 12.96 -52.93
N ALA A 59 7.41 14.14 -52.88
CA ALA A 59 5.97 14.47 -52.75
C ALA A 59 4.99 13.53 -53.52
N ASP A 60 3.68 13.44 -53.22
CA ASP A 60 2.70 14.53 -53.38
C ASP A 60 1.24 14.10 -53.02
N THR A 61 0.39 15.10 -52.80
CA THR A 61 -1.10 15.16 -52.95
C THR A 61 -2.09 14.59 -51.91
N LEU A 62 -2.84 15.56 -51.34
CA LEU A 62 -4.25 15.58 -50.96
C LEU A 62 -5.14 14.39 -51.39
N ARG A 63 -5.86 13.81 -50.42
CA ARG A 63 -7.22 13.28 -50.64
C ARG A 63 -8.09 13.37 -49.38
N THR A 64 -9.26 13.95 -49.63
CA THR A 64 -10.49 14.12 -48.84
C THR A 64 -10.86 12.97 -47.89
N ALA A 65 -11.37 13.34 -46.71
CA ALA A 65 -12.05 12.47 -45.76
C ALA A 65 -13.29 11.78 -46.36
N PRO A 66 -13.66 10.61 -45.79
CA PRO A 66 -15.02 10.46 -45.32
C PRO A 66 -15.10 9.99 -43.86
N SER A 67 -16.10 10.55 -43.20
CA SER A 67 -16.65 10.19 -41.89
C SER A 67 -16.96 8.69 -41.77
N GLY A 68 -16.44 8.08 -40.71
CA GLY A 68 -16.82 6.74 -40.25
C GLY A 68 -16.22 6.48 -38.87
N THR A 69 -17.03 6.58 -37.83
CA THR A 69 -16.69 6.17 -36.47
C THR A 69 -16.56 4.64 -36.42
N SER A 70 -15.34 4.12 -36.36
CA SER A 70 -15.07 2.74 -35.94
C SER A 70 -14.49 2.71 -34.53
N PRO A 71 -15.03 1.91 -33.59
CA PRO A 71 -14.36 1.61 -32.33
C PRO A 71 -13.38 0.46 -32.60
N ASP A 72 -12.21 0.76 -33.15
CA ASP A 72 -11.14 -0.22 -33.26
C ASP A 72 -9.82 0.43 -32.84
N SER A 73 -9.65 0.57 -31.52
CA SER A 73 -8.34 0.73 -30.92
C SER A 73 -7.92 -0.63 -30.38
N THR A 74 -7.28 -1.41 -31.25
CA THR A 74 -6.46 -2.54 -30.84
C THR A 74 -5.54 -2.12 -29.69
N PRO A 75 -5.56 -2.79 -28.53
CA PRO A 75 -4.65 -2.46 -27.46
C PRO A 75 -3.23 -2.80 -27.92
N ASP A 76 -2.39 -1.76 -28.01
CA ASP A 76 -0.96 -1.89 -28.26
C ASP A 76 -0.36 -2.99 -27.37
N THR A 77 0.24 -4.02 -27.98
CA THR A 77 1.05 -5.07 -27.32
C THR A 77 1.86 -4.58 -26.13
N ALA A 78 2.47 -3.39 -26.24
CA ALA A 78 3.28 -2.80 -25.19
C ALA A 78 2.47 -2.29 -23.98
N LYS A 79 1.18 -1.99 -24.14
CA LYS A 79 0.25 -1.59 -23.06
C LYS A 79 -0.20 -2.81 -22.23
N ALA A 80 -0.42 -3.97 -22.85
CA ALA A 80 -0.79 -5.20 -22.15
C ALA A 80 0.33 -5.72 -21.22
N ALA A 81 1.60 -5.62 -21.65
CA ALA A 81 2.78 -6.03 -20.88
C ALA A 81 3.03 -5.19 -19.61
N ARG A 82 2.68 -3.89 -19.65
CA ARG A 82 3.02 -2.90 -18.60
C ARG A 82 2.14 -3.05 -17.36
N LEU A 83 0.95 -3.65 -17.49
CA LEU A 83 -0.06 -3.65 -16.42
C LEU A 83 0.29 -4.57 -15.23
N PRO A 84 0.71 -5.83 -15.43
CA PRO A 84 1.12 -6.70 -14.32
C PRO A 84 2.34 -6.12 -13.58
N GLN A 85 3.28 -5.53 -14.33
CA GLN A 85 4.47 -4.85 -13.78
C GLN A 85 4.12 -3.67 -12.88
N THR A 86 3.00 -3.00 -13.15
CA THR A 86 2.53 -1.83 -12.42
C THR A 86 2.00 -2.22 -11.04
N ILE A 87 1.25 -3.32 -10.99
CA ILE A 87 0.76 -3.91 -9.74
C ILE A 87 1.91 -4.52 -8.95
N ASP A 88 2.81 -5.27 -9.60
CA ASP A 88 4.03 -5.80 -8.99
C ASP A 88 4.85 -4.70 -8.30
N ARG A 89 5.05 -3.55 -8.96
CA ARG A 89 5.81 -2.42 -8.41
C ARG A 89 5.18 -1.84 -7.13
N LEU A 90 3.86 -1.85 -7.03
CA LEU A 90 3.13 -1.38 -5.86
C LEU A 90 3.07 -2.45 -4.74
N LEU A 91 3.00 -3.74 -5.10
CA LEU A 91 2.70 -4.83 -4.17
C LEU A 91 3.93 -5.63 -3.69
N ASP A 92 4.98 -5.82 -4.52
CA ASP A 92 6.13 -6.72 -4.23
C ASP A 92 6.99 -6.28 -3.02
N ARG A 93 6.78 -5.08 -2.46
CA ARG A 93 7.48 -4.58 -1.26
C ARG A 93 6.60 -4.37 -0.06
N SER A 94 5.33 -4.73 -0.16
CA SER A 94 4.38 -4.64 0.92
C SER A 94 4.71 -5.73 1.94
N VAL A 95 5.48 -5.40 2.99
CA VAL A 95 5.81 -6.33 4.09
C VAL A 95 4.59 -6.59 4.98
N GLU A 96 3.63 -5.67 4.99
CA GLU A 96 2.39 -5.85 5.76
C GLU A 96 1.36 -6.58 4.90
N SER A 97 0.80 -7.66 5.45
CA SER A 97 -0.16 -8.55 4.78
C SER A 97 -1.56 -7.96 4.57
N GLY A 98 -1.83 -6.74 5.07
CA GLY A 98 -3.16 -6.12 5.04
C GLY A 98 -3.31 -4.98 4.01
N GLY A 99 -4.49 -4.85 3.41
CA GLY A 99 -4.90 -3.68 2.60
C GLY A 99 -4.52 -3.69 1.10
N ASN A 100 -3.85 -4.73 0.60
CA ASN A 100 -3.54 -4.85 -0.84
C ASN A 100 -4.79 -5.05 -1.71
N ASP A 101 -5.77 -5.80 -1.19
CA ASP A 101 -7.06 -6.00 -1.86
C ASP A 101 -7.77 -4.66 -2.05
N GLU A 102 -7.72 -3.80 -1.04
CA GLU A 102 -8.29 -2.46 -1.11
C GLU A 102 -7.61 -1.61 -2.20
N LEU A 103 -6.28 -1.70 -2.36
CA LEU A 103 -5.56 -1.01 -3.42
C LEU A 103 -5.98 -1.54 -4.81
N LEU A 104 -6.07 -2.86 -4.99
CA LEU A 104 -6.53 -3.47 -6.24
C LEU A 104 -7.96 -3.06 -6.59
N GLU A 105 -8.84 -3.01 -5.58
CA GLU A 105 -10.20 -2.53 -5.73
C GLU A 105 -10.25 -1.05 -6.12
N GLN A 106 -9.40 -0.22 -5.53
CA GLN A 106 -9.29 1.19 -5.87
C GLN A 106 -8.85 1.39 -7.33
N LEU A 107 -7.86 0.63 -7.79
CA LEU A 107 -7.41 0.67 -9.19
C LEU A 107 -8.54 0.21 -10.12
N ALA A 108 -9.25 -0.86 -9.77
CA ALA A 108 -10.39 -1.34 -10.55
C ALA A 108 -11.55 -0.33 -10.58
N LEU A 109 -11.80 0.38 -9.47
CA LEU A 109 -12.77 1.45 -9.38
C LEU A 109 -12.38 2.61 -10.31
N LEU A 110 -11.12 3.06 -10.29
CA LEU A 110 -10.63 4.11 -11.19
C LEU A 110 -10.71 3.71 -12.68
N ARG A 111 -10.46 2.44 -13.03
CA ARG A 111 -10.62 1.94 -14.41
C ARG A 111 -12.07 2.01 -14.88
N LYS A 112 -13.03 1.84 -13.97
CA LYS A 112 -14.46 1.95 -14.27
C LYS A 112 -14.91 3.41 -14.28
N GLN A 113 -14.45 4.20 -13.32
CA GLN A 113 -14.72 5.63 -13.18
C GLN A 113 -13.56 6.44 -13.75
N LYS A 114 -13.33 6.27 -15.05
CA LYS A 114 -12.27 7.01 -15.73
C LYS A 114 -12.50 8.51 -15.57
N LEU A 115 -11.43 9.27 -15.37
CA LEU A 115 -11.50 10.72 -15.29
C LEU A 115 -11.46 11.34 -16.69
N ASN A 116 -12.29 12.36 -16.92
CA ASN A 116 -12.26 13.11 -18.16
C ASN A 116 -10.99 13.97 -18.18
N LEU A 117 -10.05 13.64 -19.05
CA LEU A 117 -8.78 14.35 -19.15
C LEU A 117 -8.96 15.85 -19.41
N ASN A 118 -10.01 16.25 -20.14
CA ASN A 118 -10.26 17.65 -20.47
C ASN A 118 -11.05 18.43 -19.39
N ALA A 119 -11.53 17.76 -18.34
CA ALA A 119 -12.33 18.41 -17.28
C ALA A 119 -11.75 18.25 -15.86
N ALA A 120 -10.98 17.18 -15.60
CA ALA A 120 -10.47 16.88 -14.26
C ALA A 120 -9.55 17.99 -13.71
N SER A 121 -9.78 18.39 -12.47
CA SER A 121 -8.93 19.30 -11.71
C SER A 121 -7.57 18.69 -11.36
N VAL A 122 -6.63 19.50 -10.86
CA VAL A 122 -5.34 19.00 -10.34
C VAL A 122 -5.57 17.95 -9.25
N ALA A 123 -6.48 18.25 -8.30
CA ALA A 123 -6.81 17.37 -7.19
C ALA A 123 -7.45 16.03 -7.65
N GLU A 124 -8.36 16.07 -8.62
CA GLU A 124 -8.96 14.84 -9.19
C GLU A 124 -7.89 14.00 -9.91
N LEU A 125 -6.98 14.62 -10.66
CA LEU A 125 -5.91 13.92 -11.37
C LEU A 125 -4.90 13.24 -10.42
N THR A 126 -4.58 13.86 -9.29
CA THR A 126 -3.64 13.28 -8.30
C THR A 126 -4.17 12.04 -7.58
N VAL A 127 -5.45 11.69 -7.75
CA VAL A 127 -6.02 10.42 -7.28
C VAL A 127 -5.46 9.23 -8.08
N ILE A 128 -5.05 9.47 -9.33
CA ILE A 128 -4.46 8.44 -10.21
C ILE A 128 -3.04 8.12 -9.70
N PRO A 129 -2.75 6.85 -9.38
CA PRO A 129 -1.39 6.46 -9.00
C PRO A 129 -0.39 6.76 -10.11
N PHE A 130 0.90 6.89 -9.77
CA PHE A 130 2.00 7.24 -10.67
C PHE A 130 2.03 8.70 -11.15
N LEU A 131 0.98 9.49 -10.90
CA LEU A 131 0.94 10.89 -11.26
C LEU A 131 1.42 11.76 -10.09
N THR A 132 2.48 12.55 -10.30
CA THR A 132 2.83 13.60 -9.33
C THR A 132 1.89 14.79 -9.48
N ILE A 133 1.80 15.64 -8.45
CA ILE A 133 1.04 16.88 -8.57
C ILE A 133 1.62 17.83 -9.62
N ILE A 134 2.93 17.77 -9.88
CA ILE A 134 3.59 18.51 -10.95
C ILE A 134 3.08 18.01 -12.31
N ASP A 135 2.95 16.68 -12.49
CA ASP A 135 2.41 16.08 -13.70
C ASP A 135 0.93 16.46 -13.92
N ALA A 136 0.11 16.35 -12.87
CA ALA A 136 -1.29 16.80 -12.88
C ALA A 136 -1.38 18.27 -13.30
N LYS A 137 -0.51 19.13 -12.75
CA LYS A 137 -0.49 20.55 -13.06
C LYS A 137 -0.09 20.82 -14.51
N ARG A 138 0.85 20.06 -15.09
CA ARG A 138 1.22 20.17 -16.50
C ARG A 138 0.08 19.80 -17.43
N ILE A 139 -0.68 18.76 -17.11
CA ILE A 139 -1.91 18.40 -17.84
C ILE A 139 -2.86 19.61 -17.83
N VAL A 140 -3.08 20.22 -16.66
CA VAL A 140 -3.97 21.37 -16.52
C VAL A 140 -3.49 22.58 -17.32
N ASP A 141 -2.20 22.91 -17.24
CA ASP A 141 -1.61 24.04 -17.97
C ASP A 141 -1.58 23.82 -19.48
N TYR A 142 -1.36 22.58 -19.93
CA TYR A 142 -1.43 22.23 -21.34
C TYR A 142 -2.83 22.55 -21.90
N ARG A 143 -3.90 22.16 -21.18
CA ARG A 143 -5.29 22.44 -21.58
C ARG A 143 -5.56 23.93 -21.71
N ALA A 144 -5.02 24.72 -20.79
CA ALA A 144 -5.21 26.17 -20.79
C ALA A 144 -4.47 26.88 -21.93
N ARG A 145 -3.34 26.33 -22.41
CA ARG A 145 -2.52 26.93 -23.48
C ARG A 145 -2.85 26.43 -24.88
N GLN A 146 -2.93 25.12 -25.04
CA GLN A 146 -3.02 24.43 -26.34
C GLN A 146 -4.46 24.02 -26.68
N GLY A 147 -5.38 24.17 -25.74
CA GLY A 147 -6.75 23.70 -25.87
C GLY A 147 -6.92 22.25 -25.44
N ARG A 148 -8.05 21.66 -25.83
CA ARG A 148 -8.45 20.32 -25.37
C ARG A 148 -7.58 19.24 -26.01
N PHE A 149 -7.21 18.23 -25.22
CA PHE A 149 -6.65 16.99 -25.72
C PHE A 149 -7.63 16.33 -26.69
N GLN A 150 -7.17 15.96 -27.88
CA GLN A 150 -7.96 15.23 -28.87
C GLN A 150 -7.77 13.72 -28.74
N SER A 151 -6.61 13.31 -28.24
CA SER A 151 -6.23 11.92 -28.03
C SER A 151 -5.48 11.74 -26.71
N LEU A 152 -5.47 10.51 -26.18
CA LEU A 152 -4.62 10.17 -25.02
C LEU A 152 -3.13 10.13 -25.39
N ASP A 153 -2.79 9.95 -26.67
CA ASP A 153 -1.39 9.85 -27.11
C ASP A 153 -0.64 11.19 -26.98
N GLU A 154 -1.37 12.31 -27.00
CA GLU A 154 -0.83 13.65 -26.69
C GLU A 154 -0.25 13.76 -25.27
N LEU A 155 -0.62 12.86 -24.33
CA LEU A 155 -0.03 12.82 -22.99
C LEU A 155 1.49 12.58 -23.04
N ALA A 156 1.99 11.85 -24.04
CA ALA A 156 3.43 11.62 -24.21
C ALA A 156 4.20 12.91 -24.54
N GLY A 157 3.50 13.98 -24.98
CA GLY A 157 4.08 15.31 -25.16
C GLY A 157 4.12 16.15 -23.88
N VAL A 158 3.34 15.78 -22.86
CA VAL A 158 3.18 16.52 -21.59
C VAL A 158 3.91 15.84 -20.44
N LEU A 159 3.91 14.51 -20.44
CA LEU A 159 4.48 13.65 -19.41
C LEU A 159 5.62 12.79 -19.97
N ASP A 160 6.31 12.05 -19.10
CA ASP A 160 7.17 10.97 -19.55
C ASP A 160 6.36 9.82 -20.16
N GLU A 161 6.94 9.13 -21.14
CA GLU A 161 6.26 8.07 -21.91
C GLU A 161 5.81 6.89 -21.03
N ASP A 162 6.55 6.61 -19.96
CA ASP A 162 6.20 5.57 -18.99
C ASP A 162 4.94 5.99 -18.22
N ALA A 163 4.94 7.15 -17.58
CA ALA A 163 3.79 7.67 -16.84
C ALA A 163 2.56 7.86 -17.74
N ALA A 164 2.72 8.43 -18.95
CA ALA A 164 1.62 8.59 -19.91
C ALA A 164 0.96 7.24 -20.24
N GLY A 165 1.77 6.19 -20.45
CA GLY A 165 1.26 4.84 -20.71
C GLY A 165 0.57 4.22 -19.49
N LEU A 166 1.08 4.46 -18.28
CA LEU A 166 0.52 3.95 -17.03
C LEU A 166 -0.83 4.57 -16.67
N ILE A 167 -0.99 5.89 -16.87
CA ILE A 167 -2.20 6.59 -16.45
C ILE A 167 -3.35 6.52 -17.47
N ALA A 168 -3.05 6.19 -18.74
CA ALA A 168 -4.01 6.25 -19.84
C ALA A 168 -5.25 5.38 -19.61
N GLU A 169 -5.13 4.28 -18.86
CA GLU A 169 -6.28 3.39 -18.58
C GLU A 169 -7.32 3.99 -17.62
N PHE A 170 -6.92 4.98 -16.82
CA PHE A 170 -7.78 5.68 -15.85
C PHE A 170 -8.40 6.96 -16.44
N LEU A 171 -8.14 7.23 -17.72
CA LEU A 171 -8.52 8.47 -18.39
C LEU A 171 -9.38 8.20 -19.61
N TYR A 172 -10.24 9.17 -19.94
CA TYR A 172 -10.92 9.23 -21.22
C TYR A 172 -10.93 10.66 -21.77
N ILE A 173 -11.05 10.78 -23.10
CA ILE A 173 -11.26 12.06 -23.77
C ILE A 173 -12.77 12.29 -23.87
N GLY A 174 -13.28 13.24 -23.11
CA GLY A 174 -14.63 13.74 -23.25
C GLY A 174 -14.62 15.20 -23.66
N VAL A 175 -15.68 15.65 -24.32
CA VAL A 175 -16.00 17.08 -24.36
C VAL A 175 -16.24 17.47 -22.90
N PRO A 176 -15.52 18.46 -22.33
CA PRO A 176 -15.91 19.04 -21.05
C PRO A 176 -17.36 19.46 -21.26
N ARG A 177 -18.29 18.85 -20.53
CA ARG A 177 -19.68 19.34 -20.56
C ARG A 177 -19.55 20.84 -20.30
N PRO A 178 -19.98 21.71 -21.24
CA PRO A 178 -19.86 23.17 -21.07
C PRO A 178 -20.40 23.61 -19.72
N ASP A 179 -21.33 22.81 -19.21
CA ASP A 179 -21.95 22.85 -17.92
C ASP A 179 -21.68 21.55 -17.14
N ARG A 180 -20.59 21.48 -16.34
CA ARG A 180 -20.81 21.11 -14.93
C ARG A 180 -21.42 22.37 -14.32
N ASP A 181 -22.65 22.72 -14.71
CA ASP A 181 -23.41 23.72 -14.01
C ASP A 181 -23.66 23.07 -12.64
N PRO A 182 -23.08 23.58 -11.55
CA PRO A 182 -23.39 23.06 -10.23
C PRO A 182 -24.91 23.07 -10.01
N ALA A 183 -25.68 23.92 -10.69
CA ALA A 183 -27.13 23.94 -10.62
C ALA A 183 -27.86 22.77 -11.32
N GLN A 184 -27.19 21.90 -12.09
CA GLN A 184 -27.83 20.74 -12.77
C GLN A 184 -26.98 19.45 -12.73
N PRO A 185 -27.04 18.68 -11.62
CA PRO A 185 -26.42 17.35 -11.50
C PRO A 185 -26.80 16.40 -12.65
N ALA A 186 -25.88 15.52 -13.07
CA ALA A 186 -26.08 14.59 -14.19
C ALA A 186 -27.35 13.74 -14.04
N PHE A 187 -27.59 13.19 -12.84
CA PHE A 187 -28.80 12.40 -12.58
C PHE A 187 -30.11 13.16 -12.82
N ILE A 188 -30.16 14.50 -12.64
CA ILE A 188 -31.37 15.29 -12.91
C ILE A 188 -31.66 15.30 -14.41
N ASN A 189 -30.64 15.47 -15.23
CA ASN A 189 -30.77 15.41 -16.69
C ASN A 189 -31.14 14.00 -17.14
N ASP A 190 -30.49 12.97 -16.60
CA ASP A 190 -30.78 11.56 -16.91
C ASP A 190 -32.22 11.18 -16.52
N LEU A 191 -32.71 11.68 -15.39
CA LEU A 191 -34.09 11.51 -14.92
C LEU A 191 -35.08 12.23 -15.84
N ARG A 192 -34.83 13.50 -16.19
CA ARG A 192 -35.69 14.28 -17.09
C ARG A 192 -35.77 13.66 -18.49
N GLN A 193 -34.68 13.06 -18.97
CA GLN A 193 -34.61 12.37 -20.26
C GLN A 193 -35.17 10.94 -20.21
N GLY A 194 -35.54 10.43 -19.02
CA GLY A 194 -36.05 9.08 -18.85
C GLY A 194 -35.01 7.97 -19.08
N VAL A 195 -33.72 8.29 -19.08
CA VAL A 195 -32.62 7.34 -19.36
C VAL A 195 -31.97 6.78 -18.10
N LEU A 196 -32.35 7.27 -16.91
CA LEU A 196 -31.75 6.85 -15.63
C LEU A 196 -31.77 5.33 -15.43
N GLN A 197 -32.86 4.66 -15.82
CA GLN A 197 -32.98 3.19 -15.72
C GLN A 197 -31.96 2.46 -16.60
N GLN A 198 -31.57 3.05 -17.74
CA GLN A 198 -30.59 2.48 -18.67
C GLN A 198 -29.14 2.66 -18.16
N GLN A 199 -28.95 3.47 -17.12
CA GLN A 199 -27.65 3.74 -16.49
C GLN A 199 -27.47 3.02 -15.15
N ILE A 200 -28.39 2.10 -14.80
CA ILE A 200 -28.22 1.24 -13.65
C ILE A 200 -27.20 0.16 -14.02
N GLN A 201 -26.12 0.09 -13.25
CA GLN A 201 -25.12 -0.97 -13.38
C GLN A 201 -25.09 -1.78 -12.09
N ILE A 202 -25.26 -3.10 -12.21
CA ILE A 202 -25.23 -4.01 -11.07
C ILE A 202 -24.02 -4.92 -11.24
N GLU A 203 -23.16 -4.98 -10.22
CA GLU A 203 -22.07 -5.95 -10.15
C GLU A 203 -22.22 -6.82 -8.92
N TYR A 204 -22.21 -8.14 -9.14
CA TYR A 204 -22.11 -9.13 -8.08
C TYR A 204 -20.80 -9.90 -8.21
N ILE A 205 -20.12 -10.11 -7.09
CA ILE A 205 -18.94 -10.97 -6.98
C ILE A 205 -19.16 -11.94 -5.83
N GLY A 206 -19.14 -13.24 -6.13
CA GLY A 206 -19.10 -14.32 -5.15
C GLY A 206 -17.78 -15.06 -5.25
N ARG A 207 -17.13 -15.35 -4.11
CA ARG A 207 -15.94 -16.18 -4.06
C ARG A 207 -16.06 -17.25 -3.00
N PHE A 208 -15.47 -18.39 -3.31
CA PHE A 208 -15.40 -19.56 -2.46
C PHE A 208 -13.96 -20.04 -2.41
N PHE A 209 -13.46 -20.28 -1.21
CA PHE A 209 -12.10 -20.79 -1.00
C PHE A 209 -12.18 -22.03 -0.12
N THR A 210 -11.36 -23.03 -0.43
CA THR A 210 -11.22 -24.23 0.40
C THR A 210 -9.79 -24.77 0.32
N GLU A 211 -9.44 -25.57 1.31
CA GLU A 211 -8.10 -26.10 1.51
C GLU A 211 -8.14 -27.62 1.67
N SER A 212 -7.09 -28.29 1.20
CA SER A 212 -6.93 -29.73 1.34
C SER A 212 -5.48 -30.10 1.66
N PRO A 213 -5.22 -30.79 2.79
CA PRO A 213 -6.16 -31.09 3.87
C PRO A 213 -6.56 -29.83 4.65
N ALA A 214 -7.56 -29.93 5.52
CA ALA A 214 -7.88 -28.86 6.47
C ALA A 214 -6.73 -28.66 7.48
N ARG A 215 -6.59 -27.43 7.99
CA ARG A 215 -5.60 -27.09 9.04
C ARG A 215 -5.82 -27.87 10.33
N PHE A 216 -4.76 -27.96 11.14
CA PHE A 216 -4.75 -28.65 12.43
C PHE A 216 -5.81 -28.12 13.40
N GLY A 217 -6.19 -26.84 13.31
CA GLY A 217 -7.25 -26.24 14.11
C GLY A 217 -8.61 -26.92 13.99
N PHE A 218 -8.87 -27.67 12.92
CA PHE A 218 -10.08 -28.49 12.73
C PHE A 218 -9.95 -29.92 13.26
N ALA A 219 -8.76 -30.33 13.73
CA ALA A 219 -8.52 -31.66 14.29
C ALA A 219 -8.71 -31.67 15.81
N THR A 220 -9.15 -32.81 16.35
CA THR A 220 -9.24 -33.02 17.80
C THR A 220 -7.86 -32.95 18.46
N GLY A 221 -7.74 -32.14 19.51
CA GLY A 221 -6.49 -31.93 20.25
C GLY A 221 -5.69 -30.70 19.81
N SER A 222 -6.23 -29.92 18.87
CA SER A 222 -5.73 -28.58 18.55
C SER A 222 -5.94 -27.59 19.69
N LYS A 223 -6.99 -27.77 20.50
CA LYS A 223 -7.15 -27.11 21.79
C LYS A 223 -6.92 -28.10 22.92
N LYS A 224 -6.12 -27.69 23.92
CA LYS A 224 -5.86 -28.44 25.14
C LYS A 224 -6.26 -27.60 26.34
N THR A 225 -7.28 -28.03 27.05
CA THR A 225 -7.76 -27.37 28.28
C THR A 225 -7.32 -28.20 29.47
N VAL A 226 -6.43 -27.65 30.29
CA VAL A 226 -5.99 -28.30 31.52
C VAL A 226 -7.02 -28.03 32.61
N VAL A 227 -7.70 -29.08 33.06
CA VAL A 227 -8.60 -29.02 34.21
C VAL A 227 -7.74 -28.99 35.46
N ARG A 228 -8.01 -28.03 36.35
CA ARG A 228 -7.26 -27.84 37.59
C ARG A 228 -8.20 -27.99 38.80
N ASP A 229 -7.67 -28.54 39.88
CA ASP A 229 -8.38 -28.59 41.17
C ASP A 229 -8.40 -27.22 41.88
N SER A 230 -9.06 -27.15 43.04
CA SER A 230 -9.15 -25.93 43.86
C SER A 230 -7.79 -25.43 44.41
N THR A 231 -6.72 -26.23 44.29
CA THR A 231 -5.35 -25.85 44.66
C THR A 231 -4.50 -25.44 43.44
N GLY A 232 -5.10 -25.43 42.25
CA GLY A 232 -4.43 -25.07 40.99
C GLY A 232 -3.62 -26.22 40.35
N ARG A 233 -3.67 -27.43 40.90
CA ARG A 233 -2.96 -28.60 40.34
C ARG A 233 -3.73 -29.16 39.15
N ALA A 234 -3.00 -29.52 38.09
CA ALA A 234 -3.59 -30.14 36.90
C ALA A 234 -4.08 -31.56 37.23
N ILE A 235 -5.37 -31.83 37.00
CA ILE A 235 -6.01 -33.12 37.27
C ILE A 235 -6.43 -33.86 35.99
N ASP A 236 -6.70 -33.13 34.90
CA ASP A 236 -7.01 -33.72 33.60
C ASP A 236 -6.64 -32.74 32.46
N THR A 237 -6.56 -33.23 31.24
CA THR A 237 -6.40 -32.41 30.03
C THR A 237 -7.41 -32.81 28.98
N ILE A 238 -8.41 -31.96 28.78
CA ILE A 238 -9.43 -32.12 27.75
C ILE A 238 -8.84 -31.69 26.41
N LYS A 239 -8.91 -32.58 25.42
CA LYS A 239 -8.52 -32.31 24.03
C LYS A 239 -9.78 -32.03 23.21
N SER A 240 -9.88 -30.83 22.65
CA SER A 240 -11.01 -30.42 21.81
C SER A 240 -10.50 -29.81 20.50
N ILE A 241 -11.45 -29.38 19.66
CA ILE A 241 -11.18 -28.67 18.41
C ILE A 241 -11.04 -27.18 18.74
N ALA A 242 -10.06 -26.51 18.14
CA ALA A 242 -9.82 -25.08 18.36
C ALA A 242 -10.71 -24.20 17.47
N TYR A 243 -10.84 -24.53 16.18
CA TYR A 243 -11.69 -23.78 15.25
C TYR A 243 -13.13 -24.26 15.32
N LEU A 244 -14.03 -23.33 15.59
CA LEU A 244 -15.45 -23.61 15.82
C LEU A 244 -16.23 -23.77 14.52
N GLY A 245 -15.81 -23.07 13.46
CA GLY A 245 -16.46 -23.05 12.15
C GLY A 245 -15.93 -24.07 11.14
N THR A 246 -16.06 -23.72 9.86
CA THR A 246 -15.77 -24.63 8.72
C THR A 246 -14.49 -24.25 7.95
N PRO A 247 -13.85 -25.20 7.23
CA PRO A 247 -12.63 -24.96 6.46
C PRO A 247 -12.87 -24.29 5.09
N GLN A 248 -13.95 -23.53 4.96
CA GLN A 248 -14.30 -22.78 3.75
C GLN A 248 -14.41 -21.30 4.06
N ARG A 249 -13.87 -20.45 3.18
CA ARG A 249 -14.09 -19.00 3.20
C ARG A 249 -15.10 -18.61 2.11
N PHE A 250 -15.99 -17.68 2.46
CA PHE A 250 -17.02 -17.17 1.58
C PHE A 250 -16.97 -15.66 1.55
N TYR A 251 -16.92 -15.11 0.34
CA TYR A 251 -16.97 -13.67 0.12
C TYR A 251 -18.10 -13.35 -0.85
N ASN A 252 -18.92 -12.36 -0.51
CA ASN A 252 -19.97 -11.85 -1.37
C ASN A 252 -19.93 -10.33 -1.41
N ARG A 253 -20.07 -9.75 -2.59
CA ARG A 253 -20.26 -8.31 -2.76
C ARG A 253 -21.28 -8.01 -3.83
N LEU A 254 -22.16 -7.06 -3.54
CA LEU A 254 -23.09 -6.45 -4.45
C LEU A 254 -22.80 -4.95 -4.55
N GLN A 255 -22.64 -4.46 -5.76
CA GLN A 255 -22.55 -3.02 -6.05
C GLN A 255 -23.64 -2.64 -7.03
N VAL A 256 -24.38 -1.58 -6.70
CA VAL A 256 -25.38 -0.97 -7.58
C VAL A 256 -24.96 0.47 -7.82
N ARG A 257 -24.78 0.85 -9.09
CA ARG A 257 -24.49 2.22 -9.50
C ARG A 257 -25.67 2.74 -10.29
N VAL A 258 -26.01 4.00 -10.06
CA VAL A 258 -27.09 4.67 -10.77
C VAL A 258 -26.56 6.00 -11.27
N SER A 259 -26.47 6.14 -12.59
CA SER A 259 -25.78 7.25 -13.25
C SER A 259 -24.31 7.33 -12.77
N GLU A 260 -23.69 8.48 -12.92
CA GLU A 260 -22.37 8.78 -12.37
C GLU A 260 -22.46 9.20 -10.90
N ASN A 261 -23.64 9.50 -10.35
CA ASN A 261 -23.78 10.16 -9.06
C ASN A 261 -23.93 9.22 -7.85
N PHE A 262 -24.50 8.01 -8.01
CA PHE A 262 -24.84 7.15 -6.87
C PHE A 262 -24.15 5.79 -6.89
N LEU A 263 -23.74 5.31 -5.71
CA LEU A 263 -23.20 3.98 -5.47
C LEU A 263 -23.80 3.39 -4.19
N ILE A 264 -24.33 2.18 -4.26
CA ILE A 264 -24.61 1.32 -3.12
C ILE A 264 -23.61 0.16 -3.17
N SER A 265 -22.92 -0.11 -2.08
CA SER A 265 -22.01 -1.25 -1.93
C SER A 265 -22.37 -2.01 -0.67
N ALA A 266 -22.63 -3.31 -0.81
CA ALA A 266 -22.88 -4.23 0.29
C ALA A 266 -21.96 -5.44 0.15
N LEU A 267 -21.34 -5.87 1.23
CA LEU A 267 -20.47 -7.06 1.21
C LEU A 267 -20.53 -7.83 2.52
N THR A 268 -20.21 -9.11 2.43
CA THR A 268 -20.05 -10.03 3.56
C THR A 268 -18.82 -10.89 3.35
N ASP A 269 -18.06 -11.15 4.40
CA ASP A 269 -16.93 -12.07 4.40
C ASP A 269 -17.03 -13.03 5.58
N LYS A 270 -16.61 -14.28 5.35
CA LYS A 270 -16.44 -15.32 6.37
C LYS A 270 -15.09 -15.95 6.13
N ASP A 271 -14.20 -15.89 7.11
CA ASP A 271 -12.90 -16.54 7.04
C ASP A 271 -12.96 -18.04 7.39
N ILE A 272 -11.84 -18.72 7.10
CA ILE A 272 -11.65 -20.14 7.41
C ILE A 272 -11.65 -20.32 8.94
N GLY A 273 -12.52 -21.19 9.44
CA GLY A 273 -12.64 -21.51 10.87
C GLY A 273 -13.68 -20.70 11.63
N GLU A 274 -14.30 -19.70 11.00
CA GLU A 274 -15.38 -18.90 11.61
C GLU A 274 -16.75 -19.58 11.44
N GLU A 275 -17.65 -19.40 12.41
CA GLU A 275 -18.98 -20.01 12.41
C GLU A 275 -19.98 -19.25 11.52
N SER A 276 -19.95 -17.92 11.55
CA SER A 276 -20.91 -17.07 10.85
C SER A 276 -20.55 -16.90 9.38
N ILE A 277 -21.51 -17.09 8.47
CA ILE A 277 -21.37 -16.78 7.04
C ILE A 277 -21.32 -15.27 6.73
N THR A 278 -21.67 -14.44 7.72
CA THR A 278 -21.60 -12.98 7.67
C THR A 278 -20.83 -12.50 8.90
N ASP A 279 -19.62 -13.03 9.08
CA ASP A 279 -18.77 -12.65 10.20
C ASP A 279 -18.45 -11.15 10.14
N PHE A 280 -18.01 -10.72 8.95
CA PHE A 280 -17.93 -9.34 8.53
C PHE A 280 -19.08 -8.97 7.60
N ALA A 281 -19.62 -7.77 7.79
CA ALA A 281 -20.62 -7.18 6.93
C ALA A 281 -20.40 -5.68 6.84
N SER A 282 -20.45 -5.16 5.62
CA SER A 282 -20.31 -3.74 5.34
C SER A 282 -21.39 -3.28 4.36
N LEU A 283 -21.90 -2.07 4.60
CA LEU A 283 -22.92 -1.41 3.78
C LEU A 283 -22.59 0.07 3.65
N SER A 284 -22.57 0.57 2.42
CA SER A 284 -22.27 1.96 2.11
C SER A 284 -23.17 2.48 1.01
N PHE A 285 -23.71 3.67 1.22
CA PHE A 285 -24.35 4.49 0.20
C PHE A 285 -23.51 5.74 -0.04
N GLN A 286 -23.19 6.03 -1.30
CA GLN A 286 -22.48 7.22 -1.72
C GLN A 286 -23.28 8.00 -2.74
N ALA A 287 -23.30 9.32 -2.57
CA ALA A 287 -23.75 10.29 -3.56
C ALA A 287 -22.61 11.27 -3.85
N ARG A 288 -22.38 11.63 -5.12
CA ARG A 288 -21.29 12.55 -5.52
C ARG A 288 -21.73 13.55 -6.59
N ASP A 289 -21.03 14.67 -6.67
CA ASP A 289 -21.20 15.72 -7.68
C ASP A 289 -22.66 16.23 -7.79
N ILE A 290 -23.26 16.59 -6.65
CA ILE A 290 -24.63 17.12 -6.55
C ILE A 290 -24.57 18.56 -6.03
N TYR A 291 -24.66 19.56 -6.92
CA TYR A 291 -24.46 20.97 -6.56
C TYR A 291 -23.09 21.21 -5.91
N ASN A 292 -23.05 21.86 -4.76
CA ASN A 292 -21.82 22.07 -3.99
C ASN A 292 -21.43 20.82 -3.18
N LEU A 293 -22.23 19.76 -3.16
CA LEU A 293 -21.87 18.49 -2.55
C LEU A 293 -20.95 17.73 -3.49
N LYS A 294 -19.68 17.63 -3.13
CA LYS A 294 -18.71 16.80 -3.85
C LYS A 294 -18.95 15.32 -3.55
N THR A 295 -19.06 14.96 -2.28
CA THR A 295 -19.27 13.57 -1.84
C THR A 295 -20.09 13.52 -0.56
N LEU A 296 -21.11 12.67 -0.49
CA LEU A 296 -21.79 12.23 0.74
C LEU A 296 -21.64 10.72 0.82
N VAL A 297 -21.32 10.21 2.00
CA VAL A 297 -21.35 8.78 2.29
C VAL A 297 -22.12 8.55 3.58
N VAL A 298 -23.01 7.54 3.56
CA VAL A 298 -23.74 7.04 4.73
C VAL A 298 -23.50 5.53 4.82
N GLY A 299 -23.21 5.01 6.01
CA GLY A 299 -22.75 3.65 6.23
C GLY A 299 -21.24 3.61 6.41
N ASP A 300 -20.55 2.68 5.76
CA ASP A 300 -19.11 2.51 5.91
C ASP A 300 -18.32 3.39 4.92
N PHE A 301 -17.30 4.08 5.38
CA PHE A 301 -16.53 5.04 4.58
C PHE A 301 -15.06 5.12 4.99
N ASN A 302 -14.25 5.65 4.07
CA ASN A 302 -12.82 5.89 4.23
C ASN A 302 -12.53 7.38 4.12
N LEU A 303 -11.62 7.86 4.96
CA LEU A 303 -11.12 9.23 4.99
C LEU A 303 -9.60 9.23 4.83
N SER A 304 -9.04 10.15 4.04
CA SER A 304 -7.59 10.35 3.94
C SER A 304 -7.26 11.82 3.76
N PHE A 305 -6.53 12.40 4.71
CA PHE A 305 -6.12 13.80 4.72
C PHE A 305 -4.60 13.96 4.88
N GLY A 306 -4.07 15.10 4.43
CA GLY A 306 -2.68 15.48 4.65
C GLY A 306 -1.64 14.52 4.08
N GLN A 307 -0.78 13.97 4.93
CA GLN A 307 0.20 12.92 4.64
C GLN A 307 -0.01 11.69 5.55
N GLY A 308 -1.18 11.60 6.17
CA GLY A 308 -1.58 10.49 7.03
C GLY A 308 -1.04 10.54 8.46
N LEU A 309 -0.51 11.67 8.95
CA LEU A 309 -0.09 11.79 10.36
C LEU A 309 -1.29 11.83 11.29
N ALA A 310 -2.30 12.64 10.98
CA ALA A 310 -3.50 12.69 11.81
C ALA A 310 -4.53 11.64 11.41
N MET A 311 -4.86 11.49 10.12
CA MET A 311 -5.94 10.59 9.71
C MET A 311 -5.78 10.08 8.28
N THR A 312 -5.71 8.76 8.14
CA THR A 312 -5.92 8.09 6.86
C THR A 312 -6.42 6.65 7.00
N SER A 313 -7.40 6.28 6.18
CA SER A 313 -7.83 4.90 5.93
C SER A 313 -6.97 4.23 4.85
N ALA A 314 -6.27 5.01 4.03
CA ALA A 314 -5.36 4.47 3.04
C ALA A 314 -4.14 3.87 3.72
N ARG A 315 -3.73 2.69 3.26
CA ARG A 315 -2.45 2.09 3.62
C ARG A 315 -1.31 3.02 3.21
N ALA A 316 -0.41 3.34 4.14
CA ALA A 316 0.84 4.02 3.80
C ALA A 316 1.75 3.11 2.96
N ILE A 317 1.80 3.33 1.65
CA ILE A 317 2.86 2.77 0.80
C ILE A 317 4.10 3.62 1.06
N SER A 318 4.92 3.23 2.03
CA SER A 318 6.11 4.01 2.37
C SER A 318 7.22 3.83 1.33
N LYS A 319 7.78 2.63 1.17
CA LYS A 319 8.98 2.42 0.32
C LYS A 319 8.72 1.51 -0.87
N SER A 320 8.72 2.07 -2.08
CA SER A 320 8.66 1.30 -3.33
C SER A 320 9.81 1.65 -4.27
N PRO A 321 10.05 0.86 -5.34
CA PRO A 321 10.99 1.24 -6.39
C PRO A 321 10.59 2.53 -7.12
N ASP A 322 9.31 2.91 -7.13
CA ASP A 322 8.83 4.23 -7.58
C ASP A 322 9.09 5.29 -6.49
N ALA A 323 10.38 5.58 -6.30
CA ALA A 323 10.93 6.34 -5.19
C ALA A 323 10.40 7.77 -5.05
N VAL A 324 9.98 8.40 -6.16
CA VAL A 324 9.52 9.80 -6.13
C VAL A 324 8.03 9.88 -5.81
N VAL A 325 7.23 9.02 -6.47
CA VAL A 325 5.77 9.04 -6.31
C VAL A 325 5.37 8.50 -4.93
N SER A 326 6.00 7.42 -4.45
CA SER A 326 5.62 6.81 -3.16
C SER A 326 6.00 7.64 -1.94
N ALA A 327 6.85 8.66 -2.09
CA ALA A 327 7.27 9.55 -1.00
C ALA A 327 6.15 10.45 -0.46
N LYS A 328 5.02 10.54 -1.19
CA LYS A 328 3.89 11.39 -0.87
C LYS A 328 2.61 10.58 -0.91
N LEU A 329 1.79 10.71 0.12
CA LEU A 329 0.47 10.06 0.12
C LEU A 329 -0.44 10.77 -0.89
N SER A 330 -1.10 10.02 -1.76
CA SER A 330 -2.12 10.56 -2.68
C SER A 330 -3.42 10.77 -1.91
N ASN A 331 -3.82 12.03 -1.72
CA ASN A 331 -4.99 12.37 -0.91
C ASN A 331 -6.30 11.99 -1.60
N ARG A 332 -7.15 11.29 -0.85
CA ARG A 332 -8.51 10.88 -1.23
C ARG A 332 -9.43 11.21 -0.06
N ASN A 333 -9.96 12.44 -0.06
CA ASN A 333 -10.62 13.03 1.10
C ASN A 333 -11.74 12.14 1.69
N LEU A 334 -12.73 11.74 0.89
CA LEU A 334 -13.88 10.93 1.34
C LEU A 334 -14.35 9.94 0.26
N ARG A 335 -14.58 8.67 0.64
CA ARG A 335 -15.21 7.67 -0.25
C ARG A 335 -15.95 6.57 0.49
N ALA A 336 -16.89 5.90 -0.20
CA ALA A 336 -17.48 4.66 0.29
C ALA A 336 -16.42 3.56 0.48
N TYR A 337 -16.57 2.80 1.56
CA TYR A 337 -15.78 1.60 1.82
C TYR A 337 -16.30 0.44 0.95
N THR A 338 -15.39 -0.34 0.35
CA THR A 338 -15.77 -1.44 -0.55
C THR A 338 -14.98 -2.74 -0.35
N SER A 339 -14.09 -2.77 0.66
CA SER A 339 -13.09 -3.82 0.90
C SER A 339 -13.57 -4.87 1.91
N THR A 340 -12.75 -5.88 2.18
CA THR A 340 -12.93 -6.87 3.25
C THR A 340 -12.05 -6.61 4.47
N THR A 341 -11.16 -5.62 4.43
CA THR A 341 -10.32 -5.27 5.57
C THR A 341 -11.20 -4.83 6.74
N GLU A 342 -11.42 -5.69 7.74
CA GLU A 342 -12.31 -5.38 8.87
C GLU A 342 -11.79 -4.25 9.77
N GLN A 343 -10.59 -3.77 9.48
CA GLN A 343 -9.94 -2.69 10.18
C GLN A 343 -9.76 -1.48 9.26
N ASN A 344 -9.65 -0.31 9.89
CA ASN A 344 -9.31 0.94 9.22
C ASN A 344 -10.37 1.58 8.31
N PHE A 345 -11.65 1.35 8.62
CA PHE A 345 -12.78 2.12 8.08
C PHE A 345 -13.53 2.87 9.19
N PHE A 346 -14.47 3.70 8.77
CA PHE A 346 -15.40 4.44 9.63
C PHE A 346 -16.83 4.02 9.34
N ARG A 347 -17.70 4.00 10.35
CA ARG A 347 -19.11 3.61 10.24
C ARG A 347 -19.99 4.75 10.73
N GLY A 348 -20.75 5.38 9.84
CA GLY A 348 -21.55 6.55 10.19
C GLY A 348 -21.91 7.38 8.95
N ALA A 349 -21.56 8.67 8.97
CA ALA A 349 -21.80 9.55 7.85
C ALA A 349 -20.69 10.60 7.69
N ALA A 350 -20.39 10.94 6.45
CA ALA A 350 -19.46 12.01 6.12
C ALA A 350 -19.90 12.74 4.85
N ALA A 351 -19.67 14.05 4.80
CA ALA A 351 -20.03 14.89 3.68
C ALA A 351 -18.90 15.88 3.36
N GLU A 352 -18.59 16.01 2.09
CA GLU A 352 -17.62 16.94 1.51
C GLU A 352 -18.36 17.95 0.64
N LEU A 353 -18.24 19.23 0.98
CA LEU A 353 -18.75 20.36 0.23
C LEU A 353 -17.60 21.08 -0.46
N GLY A 354 -17.79 21.51 -1.70
CA GLY A 354 -16.88 22.35 -2.46
C GLY A 354 -17.56 23.66 -2.85
N ILE A 355 -17.04 24.78 -2.36
CA ILE A 355 -17.57 26.12 -2.61
C ILE A 355 -16.55 26.90 -3.44
N PRO A 356 -16.83 27.18 -4.72
CA PRO A 356 -16.00 28.06 -5.54
C PRO A 356 -16.05 29.49 -4.99
N THR A 357 -14.88 30.12 -4.83
CA THR A 357 -14.73 31.52 -4.41
C THR A 357 -13.74 32.25 -5.32
N PRO A 358 -13.71 33.59 -5.33
CA PRO A 358 -12.69 34.35 -6.07
C PRO A 358 -11.24 34.03 -5.65
N LEU A 359 -11.03 33.49 -4.45
CA LEU A 359 -9.72 33.13 -3.92
C LEU A 359 -9.30 31.68 -4.25
N GLY A 360 -10.20 30.87 -4.80
CA GLY A 360 -10.01 29.43 -5.02
C GLY A 360 -11.25 28.64 -4.59
N THR A 361 -11.16 27.31 -4.60
CA THR A 361 -12.23 26.45 -4.09
C THR A 361 -11.98 26.16 -2.62
N ILE A 362 -12.94 26.51 -1.76
CA ILE A 362 -12.93 26.12 -0.35
C ILE A 362 -13.66 24.79 -0.22
N GLY A 363 -12.98 23.79 0.33
CA GLY A 363 -13.58 22.51 0.69
C GLY A 363 -13.89 22.45 2.18
N LEU A 364 -15.04 21.87 2.54
CA LEU A 364 -15.39 21.53 3.91
C LEU A 364 -15.83 20.07 3.95
N THR A 365 -15.10 19.25 4.71
CA THR A 365 -15.50 17.88 5.02
C THR A 365 -15.93 17.81 6.48
N LEU A 366 -17.11 17.26 6.75
CA LEU A 366 -17.59 16.94 8.09
C LEU A 366 -17.83 15.44 8.18
N PHE A 367 -17.46 14.84 9.30
CA PHE A 367 -17.59 13.40 9.47
C PHE A 367 -17.93 13.02 10.91
N TYR A 368 -18.66 11.92 11.03
CA TYR A 368 -19.00 11.26 12.28
C TYR A 368 -18.96 9.75 12.07
N SER A 369 -18.37 9.05 13.03
CA SER A 369 -18.25 7.60 13.05
C SER A 369 -18.55 7.07 14.44
N ASP A 370 -19.28 5.96 14.49
CA ASP A 370 -19.47 5.12 15.67
C ASP A 370 -19.23 3.67 15.25
N ASN A 371 -18.09 3.11 15.67
CA ASN A 371 -17.63 1.80 15.21
C ASN A 371 -17.24 0.91 16.38
N LEU A 372 -17.31 -0.40 16.19
CA LEU A 372 -16.89 -1.41 17.17
C LEU A 372 -15.61 -2.09 16.69
N PHE A 373 -14.70 -2.33 17.62
CA PHE A 373 -13.41 -2.97 17.40
C PHE A 373 -13.26 -4.22 18.26
N ASP A 374 -12.44 -5.14 17.75
CA ASP A 374 -12.04 -6.31 18.51
C ASP A 374 -10.88 -5.92 19.41
N ALA A 375 -10.97 -6.22 20.70
CA ALA A 375 -9.93 -5.85 21.66
C ALA A 375 -9.73 -6.90 22.74
N SER A 376 -8.52 -6.96 23.28
CA SER A 376 -8.29 -7.66 24.55
C SER A 376 -8.74 -6.74 25.67
N ASP A 377 -9.87 -7.04 26.29
CA ASP A 377 -10.46 -6.23 27.34
C ASP A 377 -10.49 -6.93 28.71
N SER A 378 -10.81 -6.11 29.71
CA SER A 378 -11.17 -6.49 31.07
C SER A 378 -12.46 -5.75 31.45
N ASP A 379 -12.94 -5.93 32.67
CA ASP A 379 -14.20 -5.32 33.14
C ASP A 379 -14.23 -3.80 32.94
N THR A 380 -13.11 -3.10 33.08
CA THR A 380 -13.05 -1.62 33.09
C THR A 380 -12.14 -0.99 32.03
N ALA A 381 -11.27 -1.77 31.39
CA ALA A 381 -10.24 -1.25 30.47
C ALA A 381 -9.91 -2.25 29.36
N PHE A 382 -9.24 -1.78 28.31
CA PHE A 382 -8.68 -2.64 27.26
C PHE A 382 -7.21 -2.34 27.01
N SER A 383 -6.41 -3.36 26.69
CA SER A 383 -4.94 -3.23 26.58
C SER A 383 -4.43 -3.20 25.15
N SER A 384 -5.21 -3.73 24.20
CA SER A 384 -4.84 -3.76 22.79
C SER A 384 -6.07 -3.94 21.89
N ILE A 385 -6.02 -3.33 20.71
CA ILE A 385 -6.94 -3.59 19.60
C ILE A 385 -6.36 -4.72 18.76
N SER A 386 -7.16 -5.73 18.45
CA SER A 386 -6.79 -6.80 17.53
C SER A 386 -7.04 -6.36 16.09
N TYR A 387 -6.04 -6.56 15.24
CA TYR A 387 -6.16 -6.28 13.80
C TYR A 387 -6.18 -7.56 12.95
N SER A 388 -6.41 -8.73 13.55
CA SER A 388 -6.45 -9.99 12.80
C SER A 388 -7.72 -10.12 11.95
N GLY A 389 -8.86 -9.64 12.44
CA GLY A 389 -10.18 -9.86 11.84
C GLY A 389 -10.66 -11.31 11.90
N LEU A 390 -10.03 -12.15 12.74
CA LEU A 390 -10.32 -13.58 12.81
C LEU A 390 -11.15 -13.92 14.05
N HIS A 391 -12.24 -14.67 13.85
CA HIS A 391 -13.21 -15.07 14.88
C HIS A 391 -13.49 -16.59 14.89
N ARG A 392 -12.43 -17.39 15.07
CA ARG A 392 -12.44 -18.85 14.88
C ARG A 392 -12.46 -19.63 16.19
N THR A 393 -11.98 -19.03 17.28
CA THR A 393 -11.90 -19.64 18.62
C THR A 393 -12.79 -18.90 19.63
N GLU A 394 -13.09 -19.53 20.76
CA GLU A 394 -13.85 -18.89 21.87
C GLU A 394 -13.22 -17.56 22.34
N THR A 395 -11.88 -17.48 22.41
CA THR A 395 -11.18 -16.26 22.81
C THR A 395 -11.29 -15.17 21.74
N GLU A 396 -11.14 -15.54 20.47
CA GLU A 396 -11.32 -14.61 19.36
C GLU A 396 -12.76 -14.08 19.31
N LEU A 397 -13.77 -14.93 19.53
CA LEU A 397 -15.18 -14.52 19.62
C LEU A 397 -15.47 -13.65 20.85
N GLY A 398 -14.86 -13.93 22.00
CA GLY A 398 -15.00 -13.10 23.21
C GLY A 398 -14.45 -11.69 23.03
N ASN A 399 -13.42 -11.55 22.19
CA ASN A 399 -12.82 -10.26 21.86
C ASN A 399 -13.56 -9.53 20.73
N LYS A 400 -14.50 -10.17 20.04
CA LYS A 400 -15.17 -9.63 18.86
C LYS A 400 -16.03 -8.42 19.22
N ARG A 401 -15.78 -7.28 18.56
CA ARG A 401 -16.60 -6.04 18.61
C ARG A 401 -16.96 -5.60 20.03
N ASN A 402 -16.04 -5.77 20.99
CA ASN A 402 -16.27 -5.50 22.40
C ASN A 402 -15.93 -4.06 22.83
N ILE A 403 -15.23 -3.28 22.00
CA ILE A 403 -14.89 -1.87 22.28
C ILE A 403 -15.48 -0.94 21.22
N GLY A 404 -16.35 -0.02 21.63
CA GLY A 404 -16.81 1.09 20.79
C GLY A 404 -15.84 2.26 20.73
N GLU A 405 -15.70 2.85 19.54
CA GLU A 405 -15.05 4.14 19.28
C GLU A 405 -16.06 5.07 18.60
N THR A 406 -16.31 6.21 19.23
CA THR A 406 -17.03 7.33 18.63
C THR A 406 -16.03 8.41 18.24
N LEU A 407 -16.05 8.82 16.98
CA LEU A 407 -15.12 9.79 16.40
C LEU A 407 -15.88 10.82 15.57
N GLY A 408 -15.51 12.09 15.69
CA GLY A 408 -16.13 13.17 14.91
C GLY A 408 -15.20 14.35 14.73
N GLY A 409 -15.33 15.02 13.59
CA GLY A 409 -14.45 16.13 13.23
C GLY A 409 -14.77 16.78 11.90
N GLY A 410 -13.86 17.63 11.48
CA GLY A 410 -13.95 18.33 10.20
C GLY A 410 -12.59 18.65 9.62
N TYR A 411 -12.60 18.86 8.31
CA TYR A 411 -11.46 19.25 7.49
C TYR A 411 -11.85 20.43 6.62
N VAL A 412 -11.04 21.50 6.65
CA VAL A 412 -11.22 22.67 5.79
C VAL A 412 -10.00 22.78 4.88
N GLU A 413 -10.22 22.87 3.58
CA GLU A 413 -9.15 23.01 2.59
C GLU A 413 -9.37 24.23 1.70
N LEU A 414 -8.27 24.84 1.28
CA LEU A 414 -8.27 25.86 0.22
C LEU A 414 -7.43 25.35 -0.95
N ASN A 415 -8.08 25.20 -2.11
CA ASN A 415 -7.43 24.81 -3.35
C ASN A 415 -7.41 26.00 -4.32
N ARG A 416 -6.23 26.49 -4.68
CA ARG A 416 -6.04 27.57 -5.64
C ARG A 416 -5.07 27.15 -6.73
N SER A 417 -5.57 27.11 -7.96
CA SER A 417 -4.75 26.84 -9.14
C SER A 417 -4.53 28.13 -9.93
N GLY A 418 -3.27 28.45 -10.23
CA GLY A 418 -2.85 29.51 -11.15
C GLY A 418 -1.96 28.94 -12.25
N PHE A 419 -1.48 29.75 -13.19
CA PHE A 419 -0.55 29.27 -14.21
C PHE A 419 0.80 28.88 -13.60
N GLY A 420 1.30 27.67 -13.87
CA GLY A 420 2.53 27.14 -13.26
C GLY A 420 2.49 26.88 -11.75
N ASN A 421 1.45 27.33 -11.05
CA ASN A 421 1.37 27.30 -9.58
C ASN A 421 0.10 26.59 -9.09
N TYR A 422 0.21 25.84 -8.01
CA TYR A 422 -0.91 25.24 -7.31
C TYR A 422 -0.69 25.38 -5.82
N ILE A 423 -1.71 25.77 -5.08
CA ILE A 423 -1.66 25.91 -3.63
C ILE A 423 -2.82 25.12 -3.06
N HIS A 424 -2.49 24.14 -2.24
CA HIS A 424 -3.40 23.46 -1.34
C HIS A 424 -2.92 23.65 0.09
N VAL A 425 -3.85 24.03 0.96
CA VAL A 425 -3.63 24.12 2.42
C VAL A 425 -4.87 23.56 3.10
N GLY A 426 -4.65 22.61 4.00
CA GLY A 426 -5.70 21.92 4.75
C GLY A 426 -5.53 22.09 6.25
N VAL A 427 -6.64 22.13 6.97
CA VAL A 427 -6.69 22.09 8.44
C VAL A 427 -7.69 21.03 8.87
N LEU A 428 -7.22 20.05 9.63
CA LEU A 428 -8.02 18.97 10.23
C LEU A 428 -8.18 19.20 11.73
N GLY A 429 -9.36 18.91 12.25
CA GLY A 429 -9.59 18.77 13.68
C GLY A 429 -10.61 17.67 13.97
N TYR A 430 -10.28 16.76 14.88
CA TYR A 430 -11.22 15.72 15.30
C TYR A 430 -10.97 15.25 16.74
N GLY A 431 -12.01 14.66 17.34
CA GLY A 431 -11.91 13.96 18.63
C GLY A 431 -12.35 12.51 18.48
N ALA A 432 -11.72 11.62 19.26
CA ALA A 432 -12.07 10.22 19.38
C ALA A 432 -12.32 9.86 20.85
N ALA A 433 -13.34 9.05 21.10
CA ALA A 433 -13.72 8.56 22.42
C ALA A 433 -13.96 7.06 22.38
N TYR A 434 -13.35 6.32 23.30
CA TYR A 434 -13.52 4.90 23.51
C TYR A 434 -14.55 4.63 24.60
N SER A 435 -15.30 3.54 24.45
CA SER A 435 -16.28 3.06 25.44
C SER A 435 -15.66 2.56 26.75
N LYS A 436 -14.38 2.15 26.73
CA LYS A 436 -13.58 1.80 27.90
C LYS A 436 -12.24 2.54 27.86
N VAL A 437 -11.53 2.60 28.99
CA VAL A 437 -10.22 3.23 29.06
C VAL A 437 -9.18 2.35 28.35
N PHE A 438 -8.42 2.92 27.42
CA PHE A 438 -7.24 2.24 26.88
C PHE A 438 -6.11 2.28 27.91
N GLN A 439 -5.67 1.12 28.35
CA GLN A 439 -4.61 0.95 29.33
C GLN A 439 -3.66 -0.16 28.86
N PRO A 440 -2.55 0.21 28.18
CA PRO A 440 -1.53 -0.75 27.79
C PRO A 440 -0.95 -1.49 29.01
N ASP A 441 -0.50 -2.72 28.79
CA ASP A 441 0.21 -3.48 29.83
C ASP A 441 1.49 -2.75 30.28
N ASP A 442 1.86 -2.93 31.56
CA ASP A 442 3.04 -2.29 32.16
C ASP A 442 4.34 -2.93 31.63
N GLN A 443 4.77 -2.44 30.47
CA GLN A 443 5.97 -2.86 29.76
C GLN A 443 6.75 -1.63 29.31
N LEU A 444 8.08 -1.70 29.29
CA LEU A 444 8.93 -0.55 28.97
C LEU A 444 8.59 0.10 27.62
N TYR A 445 8.30 -0.71 26.59
CA TYR A 445 7.93 -0.22 25.26
C TYR A 445 6.54 0.44 25.22
N ASN A 446 5.71 0.26 26.24
CA ASN A 446 4.42 0.91 26.39
C ASN A 446 4.48 2.23 27.18
N ARG A 447 5.63 2.61 27.74
CA ARG A 447 5.78 3.79 28.63
C ARG A 447 5.26 5.12 28.05
N PHE A 448 5.38 5.30 26.73
CA PHE A 448 4.90 6.49 26.01
C PHE A 448 3.64 6.22 25.18
N ARG A 449 3.06 5.03 25.27
CA ARG A 449 1.77 4.77 24.62
C ARG A 449 0.69 5.51 25.37
N PHE A 450 -0.21 6.10 24.60
CA PHE A 450 -1.41 6.75 25.07
C PHE A 450 -2.14 5.90 26.11
N THR A 451 -2.67 6.55 27.15
CA THR A 451 -3.56 5.93 28.15
C THR A 451 -4.74 6.85 28.36
N GLY A 452 -5.96 6.34 28.22
CA GLY A 452 -7.17 7.15 28.37
C GLY A 452 -8.30 6.65 27.49
N ASP A 453 -9.45 7.29 27.62
CA ASP A 453 -10.63 7.01 26.82
C ASP A 453 -10.85 8.07 25.73
N ARG A 454 -10.16 9.22 25.76
CA ARG A 454 -10.37 10.31 24.81
C ARG A 454 -9.07 10.94 24.33
N VAL A 455 -9.03 11.25 23.03
CA VAL A 455 -7.94 11.99 22.39
C VAL A 455 -8.51 12.99 21.39
N SER A 456 -7.91 14.18 21.33
CA SER A 456 -8.21 15.18 20.31
C SER A 456 -6.96 15.44 19.46
N LEU A 457 -7.17 15.64 18.17
CA LEU A 457 -6.13 15.87 17.19
C LEU A 457 -6.44 17.10 16.36
N ALA A 458 -5.38 17.83 16.00
CA ALA A 458 -5.41 18.90 15.03
C ALA A 458 -4.22 18.75 14.08
N ALA A 459 -4.41 19.00 12.79
CA ALA A 459 -3.32 18.99 11.83
C ALA A 459 -3.44 20.12 10.82
N ILE A 460 -2.30 20.57 10.34
CA ILE A 460 -2.20 21.45 9.17
C ILE A 460 -1.38 20.74 8.11
N ASP A 461 -1.89 20.74 6.90
CA ASP A 461 -1.19 20.22 5.73
C ASP A 461 -1.04 21.30 4.66
N ALA A 462 -0.03 21.14 3.82
CA ALA A 462 0.21 22.00 2.69
C ALA A 462 0.78 21.21 1.51
N ASP A 463 0.39 21.61 0.31
CA ASP A 463 0.87 21.05 -0.94
C ASP A 463 0.94 22.16 -2.00
N ILE A 464 2.15 22.67 -2.21
CA ILE A 464 2.41 23.91 -2.93
C ILE A 464 3.32 23.60 -4.12
N VAL A 465 2.80 23.79 -5.33
CA VAL A 465 3.58 23.73 -6.58
C VAL A 465 3.93 25.16 -7.00
N ILE A 466 5.22 25.38 -7.22
CA ILE A 466 5.77 26.58 -7.85
C ILE A 466 6.67 26.12 -9.00
N GLU A 467 6.18 26.27 -10.23
CA GLU A 467 6.83 25.79 -11.46
C GLU A 467 7.22 24.30 -11.43
N LYS A 468 8.50 24.00 -11.18
CA LYS A 468 9.08 22.64 -11.15
C LYS A 468 9.30 22.12 -9.74
N PHE A 469 8.94 22.88 -8.71
CA PHE A 469 9.10 22.50 -7.32
C PHE A 469 7.74 22.25 -6.71
N ASN A 470 7.62 21.15 -5.97
CA ASN A 470 6.49 20.87 -5.12
C ASN A 470 6.97 20.73 -3.68
N VAL A 471 6.52 21.63 -2.80
CA VAL A 471 6.76 21.54 -1.36
C VAL A 471 5.49 21.01 -0.72
N PHE A 472 5.60 19.93 0.03
CA PHE A 472 4.47 19.31 0.72
C PHE A 472 4.82 18.98 2.16
N GLY A 473 3.82 18.89 3.03
CA GLY A 473 4.04 18.48 4.40
C GLY A 473 2.77 18.48 5.23
N GLU A 474 2.87 17.89 6.42
CA GLU A 474 1.84 17.88 7.45
C GLU A 474 2.52 18.06 8.81
N ALA A 475 1.90 18.85 9.68
CA ALA A 475 2.21 18.90 11.10
C ALA A 475 0.94 18.57 11.89
N ALA A 476 1.01 17.54 12.72
CA ALA A 476 -0.12 17.03 13.49
C ALA A 476 0.17 17.12 14.99
N TYR A 477 -0.74 17.74 15.71
CA TYR A 477 -0.75 17.92 17.15
C TYR A 477 -1.76 16.98 17.79
N SER A 478 -1.30 16.20 18.78
CA SER A 478 -2.15 15.37 19.63
C SER A 478 -2.20 15.98 21.02
N THR A 479 -3.40 16.09 21.62
CA THR A 479 -3.57 16.70 22.95
C THR A 479 -3.06 15.84 24.11
N GLY A 480 -2.73 14.57 23.85
CA GLY A 480 -2.57 13.54 24.89
C GLY A 480 -3.93 13.01 25.40
N GLY A 481 -3.89 11.95 26.22
CA GLY A 481 -5.09 11.32 26.80
C GLY A 481 -5.71 12.07 27.94
N ALA A 482 -7.02 12.30 27.85
CA ALA A 482 -7.80 12.86 28.94
C ALA A 482 -7.82 11.91 30.14
N GLY A 483 -7.63 12.45 31.35
CA GLY A 483 -7.88 11.71 32.60
C GLY A 483 -6.75 10.84 33.15
N ALA A 484 -5.62 10.68 32.44
CA ALA A 484 -4.47 9.91 32.94
C ALA A 484 -3.19 10.77 33.04
N THR A 485 -2.48 10.66 34.15
CA THR A 485 -1.27 11.44 34.47
C THR A 485 -0.01 10.65 34.09
N GLY A 486 1.00 11.33 33.52
CA GLY A 486 2.31 10.71 33.24
C GLY A 486 2.90 11.06 31.88
N GLU A 487 3.98 10.36 31.51
CA GLU A 487 4.69 10.55 30.25
C GLU A 487 3.88 10.10 29.02
N ALA A 488 2.90 9.21 29.20
CA ALA A 488 2.02 8.64 28.18
C ALA A 488 1.02 9.63 27.55
N ASN A 489 0.70 10.73 28.22
CA ASN A 489 -0.37 11.67 27.82
C ASN A 489 0.14 13.10 27.61
N LYS A 490 1.41 13.24 27.25
CA LYS A 490 1.94 14.53 26.87
C LYS A 490 1.43 14.90 25.48
N ALA A 491 1.05 16.17 25.34
CA ALA A 491 0.78 16.72 24.04
C ALA A 491 2.06 16.69 23.20
N SER A 492 1.93 16.33 21.93
CA SER A 492 3.06 16.04 21.05
C SER A 492 2.75 16.45 19.62
N ILE A 493 3.81 16.84 18.88
CA ILE A 493 3.70 17.28 17.49
C ILE A 493 4.55 16.36 16.62
N ALA A 494 3.90 15.63 15.72
CA ALA A 494 4.55 14.93 14.62
C ALA A 494 4.59 15.81 13.38
N ALA A 495 5.65 15.71 12.59
CA ALA A 495 5.77 16.49 11.35
C ALA A 495 6.47 15.70 10.24
N ILE A 496 6.02 15.93 9.01
CA ILE A 496 6.63 15.46 7.78
C ILE A 496 6.68 16.62 6.79
N ILE A 497 7.82 16.78 6.11
CA ILE A 497 8.00 17.80 5.07
C ILE A 497 8.86 17.23 3.95
N GLY A 498 8.48 17.52 2.70
CA GLY A 498 9.23 17.10 1.54
C GLY A 498 9.22 18.12 0.42
N VAL A 499 10.21 17.99 -0.45
CA VAL A 499 10.33 18.74 -1.70
C VAL A 499 10.52 17.75 -2.84
N GLN A 500 9.56 17.74 -3.75
CA GLN A 500 9.65 17.06 -5.04
C GLN A 500 10.07 18.07 -6.12
N THR A 501 10.88 17.64 -7.07
CA THR A 501 11.24 18.47 -8.21
C THR A 501 11.55 17.67 -9.45
N GLU A 502 11.42 18.30 -10.61
CA GLU A 502 12.00 17.81 -11.86
C GLU A 502 13.24 18.62 -12.21
N LEU A 503 14.41 18.07 -11.87
CA LEU A 503 15.72 18.69 -12.07
C LEU A 503 16.01 18.93 -13.56
N ALA A 504 15.61 17.97 -14.41
CA ALA A 504 15.73 18.02 -15.86
C ALA A 504 14.61 17.17 -16.48
N LYS A 505 14.36 17.32 -17.79
CA LYS A 505 13.33 16.53 -18.48
C LYS A 505 13.54 15.03 -18.24
N GLY A 506 12.56 14.37 -17.64
CA GLY A 506 12.62 12.94 -17.32
C GLY A 506 13.51 12.59 -16.11
N THR A 507 13.99 13.57 -15.32
CA THR A 507 14.74 13.37 -14.08
C THR A 507 14.01 14.03 -12.91
N ARG A 508 13.32 13.22 -12.12
CA ARG A 508 12.59 13.62 -10.92
C ARG A 508 13.36 13.24 -9.67
N ALA A 509 13.30 14.08 -8.65
CA ALA A 509 13.90 13.84 -7.35
C ALA A 509 12.93 14.25 -6.22
N VAL A 510 13.09 13.62 -5.06
CA VAL A 510 12.42 14.00 -3.83
C VAL A 510 13.40 13.96 -2.67
N ALA A 511 13.28 14.95 -1.78
CA ALA A 511 13.89 14.93 -0.46
C ALA A 511 12.79 15.08 0.58
N LEU A 512 12.78 14.24 1.61
CA LEU A 512 11.76 14.23 2.65
C LEU A 512 12.40 14.07 4.01
N PHE A 513 11.97 14.88 4.96
CA PHE A 513 12.32 14.78 6.37
C PHE A 513 11.07 14.48 7.19
N ARG A 514 11.20 13.59 8.17
CA ARG A 514 10.12 13.22 9.09
C ARG A 514 10.63 13.17 10.52
N ASN A 515 9.81 13.64 11.45
CA ASN A 515 10.04 13.55 12.88
C ASN A 515 8.73 13.22 13.60
N TYR A 516 8.68 12.00 14.12
CA TYR A 516 7.55 11.39 14.82
C TYR A 516 7.98 11.10 16.25
N PRO A 517 7.54 11.93 17.22
CA PRO A 517 7.87 11.72 18.63
C PRO A 517 7.39 10.36 19.15
N LYS A 518 8.06 9.85 20.18
CA LYS A 518 7.71 8.57 20.83
C LYS A 518 6.40 8.61 21.63
N ASP A 519 6.01 9.80 22.06
CA ASP A 519 4.79 10.15 22.78
C ASP A 519 3.70 10.72 21.84
N TYR A 520 3.91 10.65 20.52
CA TYR A 520 2.87 10.92 19.55
C TYR A 520 1.88 9.77 19.46
N TYR A 521 0.60 10.12 19.45
CA TYR A 521 -0.50 9.18 19.28
C TYR A 521 -1.60 9.78 18.41
N SER A 522 -1.91 9.06 17.35
CA SER A 522 -3.15 9.19 16.59
C SER A 522 -3.72 7.78 16.38
N PRO A 523 -5.01 7.56 16.66
CA PRO A 523 -5.64 6.26 16.43
C PRO A 523 -5.80 5.92 14.94
N ARG A 524 -5.68 6.92 14.06
CA ARG A 524 -5.92 6.79 12.61
C ARG A 524 -4.71 7.20 11.76
N ALA A 525 -3.50 7.18 12.35
CA ALA A 525 -2.27 7.49 11.64
C ALA A 525 -1.79 6.33 10.76
N SER A 526 -1.41 6.66 9.53
CA SER A 526 -0.60 5.81 8.66
C SER A 526 0.19 6.72 7.72
N ALA A 527 1.46 6.98 8.06
CA ALA A 527 2.28 7.93 7.33
C ALA A 527 3.52 7.28 6.72
N PHE A 528 4.17 7.97 5.79
CA PHE A 528 5.43 7.54 5.20
C PHE A 528 6.52 7.37 6.28
N ALA A 529 6.96 6.13 6.52
CA ALA A 529 8.03 5.82 7.46
C ALA A 529 8.63 4.42 7.21
N GLU A 530 9.71 4.07 7.89
CA GLU A 530 10.17 2.68 8.01
C GLU A 530 9.17 1.85 8.82
N ARG A 531 8.59 2.43 9.88
CA ARG A 531 7.45 1.88 10.64
C ARG A 531 6.29 2.88 10.58
N GLY A 532 5.53 2.84 9.48
CA GLY A 532 4.48 3.82 9.19
C GLY A 532 3.22 3.69 10.05
N ILE A 533 2.95 2.50 10.60
CA ILE A 533 1.82 2.23 11.50
C ILE A 533 1.97 3.10 12.76
N ASP A 534 0.93 3.87 13.10
CA ASP A 534 0.84 4.85 14.20
C ASP A 534 1.66 6.15 14.04
N ALA A 535 2.46 6.31 12.97
CA ALA A 535 3.32 7.48 12.71
C ALA A 535 4.05 8.02 13.96
N LYS A 536 4.68 7.13 14.74
CA LYS A 536 5.32 7.46 16.03
C LYS A 536 6.74 6.89 16.15
N ASN A 537 7.52 7.44 17.07
CA ASN A 537 8.83 6.95 17.46
C ASN A 537 9.84 6.81 16.29
N GLU A 538 9.83 7.72 15.32
CA GLU A 538 10.74 7.65 14.17
C GLU A 538 11.23 9.04 13.75
N THR A 539 12.53 9.17 13.48
CA THR A 539 13.07 10.34 12.76
C THR A 539 13.81 9.82 11.54
N GLY A 540 13.59 10.44 10.39
CA GLY A 540 14.22 9.98 9.17
C GLY A 540 14.37 11.03 8.07
N PHE A 541 15.27 10.71 7.15
CA PHE A 541 15.56 11.50 5.96
C PHE A 541 15.59 10.58 4.75
N TYR A 542 14.76 10.88 3.76
CA TYR A 542 14.57 10.10 2.55
C TYR A 542 14.98 10.91 1.32
N LEU A 543 15.74 10.28 0.43
CA LEU A 543 16.06 10.77 -0.90
C LEU A 543 15.54 9.78 -1.94
N GLY A 544 14.78 10.26 -2.91
CA GLY A 544 14.34 9.48 -4.05
C GLY A 544 14.78 10.12 -5.36
N LEU A 545 15.14 9.30 -6.35
CA LEU A 545 15.52 9.70 -7.68
C LEU A 545 14.86 8.77 -8.71
N GLN A 546 14.27 9.34 -9.74
CA GLN A 546 13.83 8.63 -10.93
C GLN A 546 14.33 9.38 -12.15
N THR A 547 15.09 8.70 -13.01
CA THR A 547 15.64 9.30 -14.24
C THR A 547 15.51 8.38 -15.44
N ALA A 548 14.93 8.88 -16.52
CA ALA A 548 14.94 8.24 -17.83
C ALA A 548 16.22 8.65 -18.56
N LEU A 549 17.28 7.82 -18.47
CA LEU A 549 18.57 8.08 -19.11
C LEU A 549 18.47 8.06 -20.63
N THR A 550 17.64 7.15 -21.14
CA THR A 550 17.27 7.08 -22.56
C THR A 550 15.79 6.71 -22.64
N LYS A 551 15.22 6.70 -23.86
CA LYS A 551 13.85 6.18 -24.07
C LYS A 551 13.68 4.70 -23.70
N LYS A 552 14.78 3.96 -23.56
CA LYS A 552 14.79 2.52 -23.26
C LYS A 552 15.24 2.20 -21.84
N LEU A 553 15.94 3.11 -21.16
CA LEU A 553 16.58 2.86 -19.87
C LEU A 553 16.10 3.86 -18.83
N THR A 554 15.45 3.34 -17.79
CA THR A 554 15.00 4.11 -16.63
C THR A 554 15.73 3.62 -15.38
N VAL A 555 16.26 4.55 -14.60
CA VAL A 555 16.92 4.29 -13.32
C VAL A 555 16.05 4.86 -12.21
N ARG A 556 15.81 4.05 -11.18
CA ARG A 556 15.15 4.47 -9.95
C ARG A 556 16.03 4.15 -8.77
N ALA A 557 16.17 5.07 -7.84
CA ALA A 557 16.96 4.84 -6.65
C ALA A 557 16.34 5.58 -5.47
N TYR A 558 16.48 5.00 -4.29
CA TYR A 558 16.22 5.71 -3.05
C TYR A 558 17.26 5.42 -1.99
N TYR A 559 17.39 6.35 -1.07
CA TYR A 559 18.17 6.19 0.13
C TYR A 559 17.38 6.74 1.32
N ASP A 560 17.06 5.88 2.28
CA ASP A 560 16.39 6.25 3.52
C ASP A 560 17.30 6.07 4.72
N LEU A 561 17.39 7.09 5.54
CA LEU A 561 18.04 7.09 6.84
C LEU A 561 16.97 7.19 7.91
N PHE A 562 16.95 6.27 8.86
CA PHE A 562 15.93 6.27 9.91
C PHE A 562 16.51 5.92 11.28
N ARG A 563 15.85 6.41 12.32
CA ARG A 563 16.18 6.16 13.71
C ARG A 563 14.89 5.99 14.51
N PHE A 564 14.89 5.00 15.40
CA PHE A 564 13.87 4.77 16.42
C PHE A 564 14.41 5.23 17.78
N PRO A 565 14.04 6.42 18.28
CA PRO A 565 14.59 6.97 19.51
C PRO A 565 14.23 6.20 20.78
N PHE A 566 13.16 5.39 20.74
CA PHE A 566 12.67 4.60 21.87
C PHE A 566 12.49 3.13 21.50
N VAL A 567 12.40 2.30 22.53
CA VAL A 567 12.29 0.84 22.41
C VAL A 567 10.92 0.43 21.87
N SER A 568 10.83 -0.78 21.33
CA SER A 568 9.60 -1.41 20.82
C SER A 568 9.50 -2.86 21.30
N PHE A 569 8.37 -3.53 21.06
CA PHE A 569 8.18 -4.94 21.43
C PHE A 569 9.28 -5.87 20.88
N THR A 570 9.80 -5.57 19.69
CA THR A 570 10.84 -6.35 19.00
C THR A 570 12.24 -5.75 19.13
N THR A 571 12.40 -4.58 19.75
CA THR A 571 13.71 -3.91 19.87
C THR A 571 13.84 -3.24 21.23
N VAL A 572 14.64 -3.81 22.14
CA VAL A 572 14.73 -3.32 23.54
C VAL A 572 15.73 -2.18 23.75
N LEU A 573 16.32 -1.67 22.68
CA LEU A 573 17.20 -0.49 22.68
C LEU A 573 16.79 0.44 21.55
N PRO A 574 17.05 1.76 21.67
CA PRO A 574 16.99 2.66 20.54
C PRO A 574 17.85 2.12 19.40
N SER A 575 17.35 2.22 18.17
CA SER A 575 18.00 1.64 17.00
C SER A 575 18.05 2.63 15.84
N SER A 576 18.98 2.40 14.92
CA SER A 576 19.06 3.14 13.68
C SER A 576 19.29 2.19 12.51
N GLY A 577 19.06 2.71 11.31
CA GLY A 577 19.28 1.96 10.09
C GLY A 577 19.28 2.84 8.85
N ASP A 578 19.65 2.20 7.75
CA ASP A 578 19.58 2.78 6.42
C ASP A 578 19.11 1.73 5.40
N ASP A 579 18.43 2.21 4.35
CA ASP A 579 17.93 1.38 3.26
C ASP A 579 18.21 2.07 1.93
N LEU A 580 19.05 1.43 1.10
CA LEU A 580 19.42 1.86 -0.23
C LEU A 580 18.82 0.90 -1.26
N LEU A 581 18.14 1.45 -2.25
CA LEU A 581 17.67 0.71 -3.41
C LEU A 581 18.18 1.35 -4.70
N LEU A 582 18.58 0.50 -5.65
CA LEU A 582 18.79 0.84 -7.05
C LEU A 582 18.00 -0.14 -7.93
N GLN A 583 17.21 0.39 -8.85
CA GLN A 583 16.49 -0.36 -9.86
C GLN A 583 16.81 0.18 -11.26
N LEU A 584 17.08 -0.74 -12.20
CA LEU A 584 17.32 -0.47 -13.60
C LEU A 584 16.23 -1.17 -14.42
N SER A 585 15.44 -0.41 -15.18
CA SER A 585 14.44 -0.94 -16.11
C SER A 585 14.90 -0.71 -17.54
N TYR A 586 15.07 -1.77 -18.33
CA TYR A 586 15.57 -1.70 -19.70
C TYR A 586 14.61 -2.37 -20.71
N LYS A 587 14.07 -1.56 -21.61
CA LYS A 587 13.26 -2.00 -22.76
C LYS A 587 14.19 -2.31 -23.93
N LEU A 588 14.63 -3.57 -24.04
CA LEU A 588 15.53 -4.00 -25.12
C LEU A 588 14.84 -3.88 -26.49
N THR A 589 13.65 -4.50 -26.60
CA THR A 589 12.71 -4.41 -27.73
C THR A 589 11.29 -4.21 -27.19
N PRO A 590 10.28 -3.90 -28.04
CA PRO A 590 8.88 -3.87 -27.60
C PRO A 590 8.40 -5.19 -26.94
N GLN A 591 9.02 -6.32 -27.28
CA GLN A 591 8.70 -7.65 -26.76
C GLN A 591 9.54 -8.08 -25.55
N ILE A 592 10.69 -7.45 -25.30
CA ILE A 592 11.65 -7.88 -24.27
C ILE A 592 11.90 -6.74 -23.28
N PHE A 593 11.58 -6.98 -22.02
CA PHE A 593 11.80 -6.08 -20.90
C PHE A 593 12.65 -6.75 -19.82
N LEU A 594 13.66 -6.02 -19.35
CA LEU A 594 14.56 -6.44 -18.28
C LEU A 594 14.42 -5.50 -17.09
N GLU A 595 14.36 -6.03 -15.89
CA GLU A 595 14.40 -5.24 -14.66
C GLU A 595 15.40 -5.84 -13.66
N GLY A 596 16.37 -5.04 -13.23
CA GLY A 596 17.32 -5.41 -12.20
C GLY A 596 17.13 -4.55 -10.96
N THR A 597 17.06 -5.17 -9.78
CA THR A 597 16.95 -4.46 -8.50
C THR A 597 18.05 -4.93 -7.55
N LEU A 598 18.74 -3.96 -6.96
CA LEU A 598 19.72 -4.14 -5.88
C LEU A 598 19.22 -3.38 -4.65
N GLN A 599 19.28 -4.03 -3.49
CA GLN A 599 18.95 -3.40 -2.22
C GLN A 599 19.96 -3.76 -1.14
N LEU A 600 20.36 -2.75 -0.39
CA LEU A 600 21.22 -2.84 0.77
C LEU A 600 20.47 -2.22 1.95
N LYS A 601 20.18 -3.03 2.97
CA LYS A 601 19.50 -2.56 4.17
C LYS A 601 20.32 -2.89 5.39
N ASN A 602 20.58 -1.90 6.23
CA ASN A 602 21.29 -2.04 7.49
C ASN A 602 20.33 -1.65 8.62
N ILE A 603 20.16 -2.50 9.62
CA ILE A 603 19.33 -2.22 10.78
C ILE A 603 19.93 -2.82 12.04
N GLU A 604 19.83 -2.09 13.14
CA GLU A 604 20.15 -2.61 14.47
C GLU A 604 18.91 -3.30 15.07
N GLN A 605 18.97 -4.61 15.23
CA GLN A 605 17.92 -5.39 15.89
C GLN A 605 18.34 -5.72 17.32
N SER A 606 17.37 -5.95 18.22
CA SER A 606 17.70 -6.46 19.54
C SER A 606 17.37 -7.95 19.62
N LEU A 607 18.41 -8.77 19.70
CA LEU A 607 18.29 -10.21 19.82
C LEU A 607 18.81 -10.67 21.18
N THR A 608 18.20 -11.71 21.72
CA THR A 608 18.72 -12.40 22.92
C THR A 608 20.05 -13.05 22.56
N GLN A 609 21.06 -12.79 23.38
CA GLN A 609 22.37 -13.39 23.32
C GLN A 609 22.59 -14.21 24.59
N ILE A 610 23.20 -15.38 24.41
CA ILE A 610 23.58 -16.25 25.51
C ILE A 610 25.10 -16.26 25.53
N THR A 611 25.70 -15.83 26.64
CA THR A 611 27.13 -16.03 26.88
C THR A 611 27.32 -17.12 27.91
N THR A 612 28.27 -18.01 27.67
CA THR A 612 28.69 -19.03 28.63
C THR A 612 30.00 -18.59 29.24
N ASP A 613 30.00 -18.28 30.53
CA ASP A 613 31.23 -17.88 31.23
C ASP A 613 32.16 -19.11 31.44
N ALA A 614 33.41 -18.87 31.87
CA ALA A 614 34.40 -19.94 32.14
C ALA A 614 33.91 -20.98 33.18
N SER A 615 32.91 -20.61 34.00
CA SER A 615 32.21 -21.45 34.97
C SER A 615 31.04 -22.26 34.40
N ARG A 616 30.80 -22.24 33.08
CA ARG A 616 29.65 -22.85 32.37
C ARG A 616 28.27 -22.32 32.79
N LEU A 617 28.22 -21.13 33.38
CA LEU A 617 26.96 -20.43 33.62
C LEU A 617 26.54 -19.69 32.36
N GLU A 618 25.35 -20.01 31.84
CA GLU A 618 24.73 -19.29 30.74
C GLU A 618 24.06 -18.03 31.28
N THR A 619 24.50 -16.87 30.78
CA THR A 619 23.83 -15.59 31.04
C THR A 619 23.15 -15.13 29.76
N GLU A 620 21.84 -14.99 29.82
CA GLU A 620 21.05 -14.40 28.75
C GLU A 620 21.01 -12.88 28.92
N PHE A 621 21.37 -12.14 27.88
CA PHE A 621 21.19 -10.69 27.82
C PHE A 621 20.78 -10.28 26.42
N ARG A 622 20.07 -9.17 26.28
CA ARG A 622 19.74 -8.62 24.97
C ARG A 622 20.79 -7.59 24.56
N ALA A 623 21.27 -7.71 23.33
CA ALA A 623 22.20 -6.75 22.76
C ALA A 623 21.72 -6.27 21.38
N ALA A 624 22.23 -5.11 20.96
CA ALA A 624 22.06 -4.64 19.61
C ALA A 624 22.89 -5.52 18.66
N VAL A 625 22.23 -6.15 17.69
CA VAL A 625 22.81 -6.98 16.64
C VAL A 625 22.66 -6.25 15.31
N PRO A 626 23.76 -5.67 14.78
CA PRO A 626 23.77 -5.13 13.44
C PRO A 626 23.41 -6.22 12.43
N THR A 627 22.33 -5.99 11.70
CA THR A 627 21.81 -6.89 10.67
C THR A 627 21.92 -6.21 9.32
N LYS A 628 22.66 -6.84 8.41
CA LYS A 628 22.83 -6.37 7.03
C LYS A 628 22.09 -7.29 6.09
N THR A 629 21.20 -6.74 5.28
CA THR A 629 20.50 -7.47 4.23
C THR A 629 20.96 -6.99 2.88
N PHE A 630 21.39 -7.92 2.03
CA PHE A 630 21.66 -7.66 0.62
C PHE A 630 20.70 -8.48 -0.25
N ARG A 631 19.93 -7.79 -1.08
CA ARG A 631 18.94 -8.40 -1.98
C ARG A 631 19.27 -8.04 -3.42
N THR A 632 19.26 -9.05 -4.28
CA THR A 632 19.40 -8.90 -5.74
C THR A 632 18.24 -9.60 -6.42
N ARG A 633 17.57 -8.91 -7.33
CA ARG A 633 16.44 -9.45 -8.10
C ARG A 633 16.61 -9.11 -9.58
N LEU A 634 16.34 -10.08 -10.44
CA LEU A 634 16.35 -9.94 -11.89
C LEU A 634 15.02 -10.47 -12.43
N ASP A 635 14.30 -9.63 -13.19
CA ASP A 635 13.12 -10.01 -13.96
C ASP A 635 13.44 -9.96 -15.45
N PHE A 636 13.07 -11.01 -16.16
CA PHE A 636 13.10 -11.12 -17.60
C PHE A 636 11.67 -11.34 -18.09
N ILE A 637 11.14 -10.40 -18.88
CA ILE A 637 9.79 -10.47 -19.42
C ILE A 637 9.87 -10.53 -20.94
N TYR A 638 9.28 -11.58 -21.52
CA TYR A 638 9.23 -11.81 -22.95
C TYR A 638 7.79 -12.01 -23.40
N GLN A 639 7.32 -11.12 -24.25
CA GLN A 639 5.98 -11.17 -24.83
C GLN A 639 6.08 -11.36 -26.36
N PRO A 640 6.19 -12.62 -26.85
CA PRO A 640 6.29 -12.91 -28.28
C PRO A 640 5.06 -12.47 -29.07
N THR A 641 3.87 -12.47 -28.46
CA THR A 641 2.59 -12.10 -29.09
C THR A 641 1.70 -11.36 -28.09
N GLU A 642 0.62 -10.72 -28.56
CA GLU A 642 -0.40 -10.11 -27.68
C GLU A 642 -1.01 -11.09 -26.67
N LYS A 643 -1.05 -12.39 -27.02
CA LYS A 643 -1.77 -13.42 -26.27
C LYS A 643 -0.89 -14.26 -25.36
N LEU A 644 0.43 -14.11 -25.41
CA LEU A 644 1.35 -14.97 -24.69
C LEU A 644 2.49 -14.14 -24.12
N ALA A 645 2.65 -14.18 -22.81
CA ALA A 645 3.77 -13.57 -22.10
C ALA A 645 4.43 -14.56 -21.16
N PHE A 646 5.75 -14.44 -21.06
CA PHE A 646 6.59 -15.18 -20.14
C PHE A 646 7.27 -14.19 -19.20
N LYS A 647 7.31 -14.53 -17.91
CA LYS A 647 8.09 -13.78 -16.93
C LYS A 647 8.94 -14.73 -16.10
N THR A 648 10.25 -14.54 -16.16
CA THR A 648 11.22 -15.27 -15.34
C THR A 648 11.72 -14.31 -14.27
N ARG A 649 11.68 -14.71 -12.99
CA ARG A 649 12.33 -13.96 -11.91
C ARG A 649 13.36 -14.84 -11.23
N GLY A 650 14.56 -14.29 -11.04
CA GLY A 650 15.56 -14.81 -10.11
C GLY A 650 15.77 -13.82 -8.99
N GLU A 651 15.77 -14.29 -7.75
CA GLU A 651 16.00 -13.45 -6.57
C GLU A 651 16.92 -14.14 -5.57
N ARG A 652 17.82 -13.36 -4.97
CA ARG A 652 18.71 -13.75 -3.88
C ARG A 652 18.58 -12.76 -2.73
N LYS A 653 18.62 -13.27 -1.51
CA LYS A 653 18.69 -12.51 -0.25
C LYS A 653 19.78 -13.09 0.64
N GLN A 654 20.69 -12.24 1.10
CA GLN A 654 21.70 -12.55 2.11
C GLN A 654 21.38 -11.72 3.35
N VAL A 655 21.40 -12.32 4.54
CA VAL A 655 21.21 -11.65 5.82
C VAL A 655 22.39 -11.99 6.72
N ASP A 656 23.20 -10.99 7.06
CA ASP A 656 24.34 -11.18 7.96
C ASP A 656 24.06 -10.48 9.29
N LYS A 657 24.07 -11.24 10.38
CA LYS A 657 23.84 -10.78 11.76
C LYS A 657 25.16 -10.79 12.52
N THR A 658 25.56 -9.65 13.04
CA THR A 658 26.81 -9.52 13.83
C THR A 658 26.52 -9.67 15.32
N PHE A 659 26.64 -10.88 15.85
CA PHE A 659 26.58 -11.16 17.29
C PHE A 659 27.92 -10.88 17.97
N LEU A 660 27.95 -10.86 19.31
CA LEU A 660 29.21 -10.77 20.06
C LEU A 660 30.10 -12.02 19.87
N THR A 661 29.48 -13.17 19.59
CA THR A 661 30.14 -14.45 19.34
C THR A 661 30.72 -14.58 17.94
N GLY A 662 30.26 -13.77 16.98
CA GLY A 662 30.66 -13.84 15.58
C GLY A 662 29.59 -13.34 14.63
N VAL A 663 29.87 -13.43 13.32
CA VAL A 663 28.91 -13.12 12.27
C VAL A 663 28.21 -14.40 11.84
N GLU A 664 26.88 -14.41 11.89
CA GLU A 664 26.04 -15.47 11.35
C GLU A 664 25.43 -14.99 10.03
N GLY A 665 25.67 -15.73 8.95
CA GLY A 665 25.14 -15.45 7.62
C GLY A 665 24.03 -16.41 7.26
N GLU A 666 22.93 -15.88 6.76
CA GLU A 666 21.77 -16.63 6.28
C GLU A 666 21.52 -16.28 4.81
N PHE A 667 21.14 -17.27 4.03
CA PHE A 667 20.99 -17.16 2.59
C PHE A 667 19.64 -17.69 2.14
N GLY A 668 19.05 -17.01 1.14
CA GLY A 668 17.83 -17.42 0.50
C GLY A 668 17.83 -17.09 -0.99
N TRP A 669 17.23 -17.96 -1.80
CA TRP A 669 17.01 -17.72 -3.21
C TRP A 669 15.67 -18.26 -3.70
N LEU A 670 15.18 -17.65 -4.77
CA LEU A 670 13.94 -17.99 -5.47
C LEU A 670 14.19 -17.87 -6.97
N ILE A 671 13.72 -18.87 -7.72
CA ILE A 671 13.54 -18.73 -9.17
C ILE A 671 12.12 -19.17 -9.53
N TYR A 672 11.48 -18.44 -10.43
CA TYR A 672 10.20 -18.87 -10.98
C TYR A 672 10.05 -18.52 -12.45
N GLN A 673 9.13 -19.24 -13.09
CA GLN A 673 8.64 -18.98 -14.42
C GLN A 673 7.13 -18.83 -14.39
N ASP A 674 6.65 -17.68 -14.85
CA ASP A 674 5.25 -17.39 -15.11
C ASP A 674 4.95 -17.54 -16.59
N VAL A 675 3.75 -18.02 -16.88
CA VAL A 675 3.16 -18.06 -18.21
C VAL A 675 1.79 -17.41 -18.13
N ASP A 676 1.56 -16.40 -18.95
CA ASP A 676 0.25 -15.77 -19.16
C ASP A 676 -0.18 -16.05 -20.61
N LEU A 677 -1.37 -16.64 -20.77
CA LEU A 677 -1.90 -17.10 -22.05
C LEU A 677 -3.38 -16.74 -22.22
N GLU A 678 -3.68 -15.92 -23.21
CA GLU A 678 -5.03 -15.71 -23.74
C GLU A 678 -5.37 -16.80 -24.78
N LEU A 679 -5.88 -17.94 -24.32
CA LEU A 679 -6.17 -19.10 -25.16
C LEU A 679 -7.33 -18.84 -26.14
N VAL A 680 -8.39 -18.17 -25.68
CA VAL A 680 -9.51 -17.74 -26.53
C VAL A 680 -9.74 -16.25 -26.33
N ARG A 681 -9.63 -15.50 -27.43
CA ARG A 681 -9.71 -14.03 -27.41
C ARG A 681 -10.95 -13.56 -26.65
N ASN A 682 -10.76 -12.74 -25.63
CA ASN A 682 -11.79 -12.15 -24.78
C ASN A 682 -12.71 -13.19 -24.08
N ARG A 683 -12.34 -14.47 -24.02
CA ARG A 683 -13.17 -15.52 -23.41
C ARG A 683 -12.44 -16.39 -22.42
N LEU A 684 -11.26 -16.90 -22.76
CA LEU A 684 -10.52 -17.83 -21.90
C LEU A 684 -9.08 -17.34 -21.74
N HIS A 685 -8.74 -17.02 -20.50
CA HIS A 685 -7.42 -16.59 -20.09
C HIS A 685 -6.88 -17.54 -19.02
N LEU A 686 -5.64 -17.97 -19.20
CA LEU A 686 -4.94 -18.90 -18.32
C LEU A 686 -3.64 -18.25 -17.88
N ASP A 687 -3.34 -18.31 -16.58
CA ASP A 687 -2.04 -17.90 -16.08
C ASP A 687 -1.54 -18.86 -15.00
N GLY A 688 -0.24 -18.99 -14.85
CA GLY A 688 0.32 -19.91 -13.87
C GLY A 688 1.81 -19.70 -13.64
N ARG A 689 2.27 -20.18 -12.49
CA ARG A 689 3.67 -20.10 -12.03
C ARG A 689 4.18 -21.45 -11.61
N ILE A 690 5.46 -21.70 -11.90
CA ILE A 690 6.25 -22.72 -11.20
C ILE A 690 7.43 -22.02 -10.55
N ALA A 691 7.57 -22.19 -9.23
CA ALA A 691 8.61 -21.60 -8.41
C ALA A 691 9.42 -22.68 -7.67
N VAL A 692 10.72 -22.44 -7.53
CA VAL A 692 11.64 -23.24 -6.71
C VAL A 692 12.40 -22.28 -5.79
N PHE A 693 12.51 -22.64 -4.51
CA PHE A 693 13.10 -21.79 -3.50
C PHE A 693 13.83 -22.60 -2.43
N GLU A 694 14.85 -21.98 -1.86
CA GLU A 694 15.58 -22.51 -0.70
C GLU A 694 16.08 -21.33 0.13
N THR A 695 15.74 -21.34 1.41
CA THR A 695 16.08 -20.28 2.37
C THR A 695 16.40 -20.90 3.73
N ASP A 696 17.46 -20.43 4.39
CA ASP A 696 17.91 -20.99 5.67
C ASP A 696 16.94 -20.71 6.82
N THR A 697 16.48 -19.46 6.94
CA THR A 697 15.59 -18.99 8.02
C THR A 697 14.47 -18.09 7.47
N PHE A 698 13.48 -17.77 8.31
CA PHE A 698 12.41 -16.85 7.93
C PHE A 698 12.94 -15.42 7.66
N ASP A 699 14.05 -15.02 8.28
CA ASP A 699 14.69 -13.73 7.99
C ASP A 699 15.25 -13.67 6.57
N SER A 700 15.67 -14.81 6.02
CA SER A 700 16.05 -14.96 4.61
C SER A 700 14.89 -15.24 3.64
N ALA A 701 13.64 -15.25 4.13
CA ALA A 701 12.46 -15.49 3.29
C ALA A 701 12.29 -14.44 2.19
N ILE A 702 11.78 -14.89 1.04
CA ILE A 702 11.51 -14.08 -0.15
C ILE A 702 10.00 -13.98 -0.35
N TYR A 703 9.51 -12.75 -0.58
CA TYR A 703 8.10 -12.48 -0.85
C TYR A 703 7.94 -12.15 -2.34
N ALA A 704 6.96 -12.75 -3.00
CA ALA A 704 6.67 -12.45 -4.40
C ALA A 704 5.16 -12.46 -4.66
N TYR A 705 4.67 -11.43 -5.35
CA TYR A 705 3.28 -11.35 -5.80
C TYR A 705 2.93 -12.51 -6.74
N GLU A 706 1.74 -13.07 -6.57
CA GLU A 706 1.10 -14.05 -7.46
C GLU A 706 -0.22 -13.48 -7.96
N ASP A 707 -0.48 -13.65 -9.26
CA ASP A 707 -1.80 -13.39 -9.81
C ASP A 707 -2.81 -14.32 -9.13
N ASP A 708 -3.96 -13.80 -8.74
CA ASP A 708 -5.02 -14.54 -8.05
C ASP A 708 -6.38 -14.28 -8.74
N LEU A 709 -7.47 -14.70 -8.11
CA LEU A 709 -8.82 -14.38 -8.55
C LEU A 709 -9.00 -12.85 -8.70
N PRO A 710 -9.92 -12.38 -9.57
CA PRO A 710 -10.13 -10.95 -9.78
C PRO A 710 -10.35 -10.19 -8.47
N LEU A 711 -9.56 -9.12 -8.24
CA LEU A 711 -9.58 -8.27 -7.04
C LEU A 711 -9.19 -9.00 -5.74
N VAL A 712 -8.26 -9.94 -5.84
CA VAL A 712 -7.58 -10.60 -4.71
C VAL A 712 -6.07 -10.40 -4.88
N SER A 713 -5.38 -10.07 -3.80
CA SER A 713 -3.92 -9.95 -3.75
C SER A 713 -3.33 -11.16 -3.05
N SER A 714 -2.33 -11.78 -3.67
CA SER A 714 -1.62 -12.93 -3.11
C SER A 714 -0.13 -12.66 -3.08
N ILE A 715 0.48 -12.61 -1.89
CA ILE A 715 1.92 -12.38 -1.72
C ILE A 715 2.47 -13.43 -0.75
N PRO A 716 2.67 -14.68 -1.20
CA PRO A 716 3.23 -15.73 -0.35
C PRO A 716 4.67 -15.44 0.09
N ALA A 717 4.98 -15.86 1.32
CA ALA A 717 6.33 -15.94 1.84
C ALA A 717 6.97 -17.29 1.46
N PHE A 718 8.01 -17.25 0.65
CA PHE A 718 8.83 -18.42 0.29
C PHE A 718 9.88 -18.62 1.38
N PHE A 719 9.66 -19.64 2.23
CA PHE A 719 10.52 -20.00 3.34
C PHE A 719 10.70 -21.52 3.48
N GLY A 720 11.93 -21.94 3.75
CA GLY A 720 12.41 -23.32 3.78
C GLY A 720 12.90 -23.75 2.41
N LYS A 721 12.86 -25.06 2.15
CA LYS A 721 13.20 -25.65 0.85
C LYS A 721 11.96 -26.22 0.19
N GLY A 722 11.72 -25.89 -1.07
CA GLY A 722 10.56 -26.43 -1.74
C GLY A 722 10.25 -25.87 -3.12
N ARG A 723 9.04 -26.22 -3.57
CA ARG A 723 8.46 -25.86 -4.85
C ARG A 723 7.05 -25.33 -4.63
N ARG A 724 6.63 -24.37 -5.45
CA ARG A 724 5.26 -23.88 -5.44
C ARG A 724 4.74 -23.78 -6.87
N VAL A 725 3.49 -24.17 -7.07
CA VAL A 725 2.78 -24.02 -8.33
C VAL A 725 1.45 -23.32 -8.07
N TYR A 726 1.05 -22.46 -8.99
CA TYR A 726 -0.35 -22.05 -9.10
C TYR A 726 -0.79 -22.06 -10.56
N LEU A 727 -2.09 -22.26 -10.75
CA LEU A 727 -2.78 -22.15 -12.03
C LEU A 727 -4.09 -21.41 -11.80
N ASN A 728 -4.31 -20.37 -12.60
CA ASN A 728 -5.56 -19.65 -12.70
C ASN A 728 -6.20 -19.90 -14.07
N ALA A 729 -7.52 -19.98 -14.10
CA ALA A 729 -8.30 -19.99 -15.31
C ALA A 729 -9.47 -19.01 -15.18
N ARG A 730 -9.57 -18.03 -16.08
CA ARG A 730 -10.66 -17.06 -16.17
C ARG A 730 -11.44 -17.30 -17.45
N TYR A 731 -12.72 -17.59 -17.31
CA TYR A 731 -13.63 -17.90 -18.40
C TYR A 731 -14.84 -16.98 -18.40
N ARG A 732 -14.96 -16.15 -19.45
CA ARG A 732 -16.12 -15.30 -19.71
C ARG A 732 -17.19 -16.12 -20.44
N LEU A 733 -18.16 -16.61 -19.68
CA LEU A 733 -19.29 -17.40 -20.18
C LEU A 733 -20.19 -16.54 -21.09
N THR A 734 -20.45 -15.30 -20.67
CA THR A 734 -21.14 -14.26 -21.43
C THR A 734 -20.49 -12.91 -21.14
N ASP A 735 -20.83 -11.84 -21.87
CA ASP A 735 -20.31 -10.50 -21.55
C ASP A 735 -20.71 -10.01 -20.14
N ALA A 736 -21.77 -10.60 -19.58
CA ALA A 736 -22.25 -10.34 -18.23
C ALA A 736 -21.63 -11.25 -17.16
N VAL A 737 -21.21 -12.48 -17.50
CA VAL A 737 -20.83 -13.51 -16.52
C VAL A 737 -19.42 -14.05 -16.77
N GLU A 738 -18.57 -13.94 -15.75
CA GLU A 738 -17.21 -14.45 -15.71
C GLU A 738 -17.03 -15.42 -14.54
N LEU A 739 -16.42 -16.57 -14.82
CA LEU A 739 -16.01 -17.57 -13.85
C LEU A 739 -14.49 -17.55 -13.73
N ALA A 740 -13.96 -17.64 -12.52
CA ALA A 740 -12.53 -17.79 -12.30
C ALA A 740 -12.25 -18.95 -11.35
N LEU A 741 -11.21 -19.72 -11.65
CA LEU A 741 -10.75 -20.87 -10.89
C LEU A 741 -9.27 -20.67 -10.56
N ARG A 742 -8.87 -21.03 -9.35
CA ARG A 742 -7.47 -21.06 -8.92
C ARG A 742 -7.16 -22.36 -8.21
N TYR A 743 -6.02 -22.93 -8.55
CA TYR A 743 -5.37 -24.01 -7.83
C TYR A 743 -3.97 -23.55 -7.42
N ALA A 744 -3.60 -23.74 -6.16
CA ALA A 744 -2.23 -23.51 -5.70
C ALA A 744 -1.76 -24.65 -4.80
N ASN A 745 -0.49 -25.03 -4.93
CA ASN A 745 0.14 -26.04 -4.09
C ASN A 745 1.56 -25.62 -3.73
N THR A 746 1.93 -25.78 -2.46
CA THR A 746 3.30 -25.60 -2.00
C THR A 746 3.82 -26.92 -1.49
N PHE A 747 4.84 -27.49 -2.14
CA PHE A 747 5.55 -28.66 -1.67
C PHE A 747 6.81 -28.23 -0.90
N LYS A 748 6.91 -28.59 0.37
CA LYS A 748 8.10 -28.36 1.19
C LYS A 748 8.89 -29.66 1.39
N ASP A 749 10.18 -29.61 1.10
CA ASP A 749 11.09 -30.74 1.22
C ASP A 749 11.53 -30.92 2.69
N GLY A 750 11.73 -32.16 3.14
CA GLY A 750 12.33 -32.47 4.46
C GLY A 750 11.42 -32.27 5.68
N ILE A 751 10.15 -31.89 5.50
CA ILE A 751 9.17 -31.75 6.58
C ILE A 751 7.93 -32.61 6.31
N THR A 752 7.15 -32.92 7.34
CA THR A 752 5.90 -33.69 7.24
C THR A 752 4.66 -32.83 7.51
N SER A 753 4.83 -31.63 8.06
CA SER A 753 3.79 -30.64 8.30
C SER A 753 4.31 -29.26 7.92
N SER A 754 3.41 -28.35 7.54
CA SER A 754 3.75 -26.99 7.12
C SER A 754 2.90 -25.96 7.86
N GLY A 755 3.50 -24.85 8.28
CA GLY A 755 2.84 -23.84 9.11
C GLY A 755 3.04 -24.08 10.62
N SER A 756 2.26 -23.41 11.45
CA SER A 756 2.43 -23.44 12.92
C SER A 756 1.09 -23.32 13.65
N GLY A 757 1.02 -23.88 14.86
CA GLY A 757 -0.15 -23.79 15.73
C GLY A 757 -1.41 -24.39 15.09
N ASN A 758 -2.55 -23.75 15.33
CA ASN A 758 -3.83 -24.18 14.74
C ASN A 758 -3.88 -23.98 13.22
N ASP A 759 -3.02 -23.13 12.66
CA ASP A 759 -2.94 -22.87 11.23
C ASP A 759 -2.02 -23.83 10.47
N ALA A 760 -1.41 -24.82 11.15
CA ALA A 760 -0.53 -25.80 10.51
C ALA A 760 -1.32 -26.81 9.66
N PHE A 761 -0.82 -27.13 8.46
CA PHE A 761 -1.26 -28.28 7.67
C PHE A 761 -0.47 -29.53 8.11
N LEU A 762 -1.17 -30.63 8.37
CA LEU A 762 -0.56 -31.94 8.65
C LEU A 762 -0.08 -32.65 7.38
N THR A 763 0.48 -31.88 6.45
CA THR A 763 1.11 -32.32 5.22
C THR A 763 2.21 -31.33 4.84
N ASN A 764 3.16 -31.80 4.04
CA ASN A 764 4.18 -30.95 3.44
C ASN A 764 3.77 -30.37 2.08
N ALA A 765 2.58 -30.73 1.57
CA ALA A 765 2.08 -30.34 0.26
C ALA A 765 0.63 -29.83 0.28
N PRO A 766 0.28 -28.82 1.10
CA PRO A 766 -1.10 -28.31 1.14
C PRO A 766 -1.54 -27.74 -0.20
N SER A 767 -2.79 -28.03 -0.56
CA SER A 767 -3.45 -27.52 -1.77
C SER A 767 -4.57 -26.53 -1.41
N LEU A 768 -4.64 -25.44 -2.15
CA LEU A 768 -5.66 -24.41 -2.03
C LEU A 768 -6.47 -24.34 -3.33
N PHE A 769 -7.78 -24.28 -3.20
CA PHE A 769 -8.72 -24.20 -4.30
C PHE A 769 -9.61 -22.99 -4.12
N SER A 770 -9.75 -22.19 -5.17
CA SER A 770 -10.60 -21.00 -5.15
C SER A 770 -11.47 -20.94 -6.39
N LEU A 771 -12.72 -20.52 -6.21
CA LEU A 771 -13.69 -20.28 -7.27
C LEU A 771 -14.24 -18.86 -7.11
N ALA A 772 -14.41 -18.14 -8.20
CA ALA A 772 -15.13 -16.88 -8.23
C ALA A 772 -16.18 -16.87 -9.34
N LEU A 773 -17.30 -16.23 -9.05
CA LEU A 773 -18.32 -15.81 -10.00
C LEU A 773 -18.36 -14.28 -9.97
N ARG A 774 -18.29 -13.67 -11.15
CA ARG A 774 -18.52 -12.24 -11.33
C ARG A 774 -19.64 -12.05 -12.35
N ALA A 775 -20.69 -11.36 -11.93
CA ALA A 775 -21.82 -11.01 -12.78
C ALA A 775 -21.94 -9.49 -12.89
N ARG A 776 -22.15 -8.97 -14.09
CA ARG A 776 -22.36 -7.55 -14.39
C ARG A 776 -23.60 -7.39 -15.27
N PHE A 777 -24.55 -6.58 -14.83
CA PHE A 777 -25.80 -6.30 -15.52
C PHE A 777 -25.98 -4.80 -15.77
#